data_AF-A0AAV9ZUC8-F1
#
_entry.id   AF-A0AAV9ZUC8-F1
#
_cell.length_a   1.000
_cell.length_b   1.000
_cell.length_c   1.000
_cell.angle_alpha   90.00
_cell.angle_beta   90.00
_cell.angle_gamma   90.00
#
_symmetry.space_group_name_H-M   'P 1'
#
loop_
_entity.id
_entity.type
_entity.pdbx_description
1 polymer ?
#
loop_
_entity_poly.entity_id
_entity_poly.type
_entity_poly.pdbx_seq_one_letter_code
_entity_poly.pdbx_strand_id
1 'polypeptide(L)'
;MDASNRSQSEPDGTQHPPVTPGLRKPNRRWTPLPIPTIPTPPPNADNYRPQMPHSLPSAAPPVAPAPSDFSHTQERLRQPKQTAAEKLAEKFCAMEELLKEWPFDTVGDFLQILFYNPTRSEPDLRGTTHASAVSQFLRGRTSVRMCDILPLMYYHRASYPSSQAVNSHEQDLRFSTSIEPERILHARPFISTWAVRLVAAEARKQVGRMANKSSDEDEHQNQLRASTNGRRETKVVTWNDLLANFNMNRIHELFGLRMPLPIFLTEAMAAPKSNGVYFVRKRRPHPMIQVGALASFIISRNRYANAPLAMVFGVFFFACKVHIDVKRVFCRLGYSVADSTARDALVSATAADFVVLRTTVADAEEREVTEGFMILDNCQEYADVWEQGIGRQSQLKVGTAGTYVWADDVAPGAFDAKPYYDNVAKKERMDLTTDSLFDDIQWPHIRRVIPLHWTRVLVEFYTGFEPLLDGINKMFRTAPVALHRMREGRKTRCQPLGTNSEHSTELQGMARAVEDFDQQIGIKTHEAGKQLHWIRGDGASFANLHNLSTYMAPLYNFKNKISTPEIWHTGATDLNSTAANHYGPATSRDPSSLSRCSNVAGFKRPSNVKSCDYYPTVRNFTLIWTAHVLDCWRIFFGVDDLQKYLDDLAARKTLPDLPVVKRRINSVGG
;
A
#
# COMPACT_ATOMS: atom_id res chain seq x y z
N MET A 1 38.81 -42.34 -41.32
CA MET A 1 39.38 -42.80 -42.60
C MET A 1 39.63 -41.57 -43.45
N ASP A 2 40.90 -41.15 -43.37
CA ASP A 2 41.74 -40.30 -44.24
C ASP A 2 41.15 -39.84 -45.59
N ALA A 3 41.12 -38.52 -45.85
CA ALA A 3 42.16 -37.68 -46.47
C ALA A 3 42.14 -37.74 -48.01
N SER A 4 41.74 -36.68 -48.71
CA SER A 4 42.59 -35.67 -49.36
C SER A 4 41.64 -34.81 -50.24
N ASN A 5 41.82 -33.51 -50.50
CA ASN A 5 43.00 -32.90 -51.11
C ASN A 5 43.02 -31.38 -50.90
N ARG A 6 44.23 -30.84 -50.72
CA ARG A 6 44.56 -29.41 -50.61
C ARG A 6 44.67 -28.75 -51.98
N SER A 7 44.35 -27.46 -52.07
CA SER A 7 45.22 -26.50 -52.73
C SER A 7 45.19 -25.18 -51.96
N GLN A 8 46.39 -24.70 -51.64
CA GLN A 8 46.68 -23.45 -50.92
C GLN A 8 46.93 -22.33 -51.94
N SER A 9 46.44 -21.13 -51.63
CA SER A 9 47.12 -19.87 -51.98
C SER A 9 46.68 -18.76 -51.02
N GLU A 10 47.53 -18.46 -50.06
CA GLU A 10 47.65 -17.17 -49.35
C GLU A 10 48.91 -16.49 -49.91
N PRO A 11 49.12 -15.14 -49.83
CA PRO A 11 48.85 -14.36 -48.61
C PRO A 11 48.37 -12.90 -48.80
N ASP A 12 48.21 -12.26 -47.64
CA ASP A 12 48.19 -10.82 -47.33
C ASP A 12 46.91 -10.01 -47.52
N GLY A 13 46.33 -9.64 -46.37
CA GLY A 13 45.24 -8.69 -46.25
C GLY A 13 44.68 -8.61 -44.84
N THR A 14 45.50 -8.23 -43.85
CA THR A 14 45.07 -7.85 -42.51
C THR A 14 44.14 -6.63 -42.59
N GLN A 15 42.82 -6.89 -42.59
CA GLN A 15 41.80 -5.86 -42.36
C GLN A 15 41.15 -6.07 -40.99
N HIS A 16 41.44 -5.13 -40.09
CA HIS A 16 40.73 -4.94 -38.84
C HIS A 16 39.24 -4.70 -39.08
N PRO A 17 38.35 -5.16 -38.19
CA PRO A 17 36.93 -4.83 -38.26
C PRO A 17 36.71 -3.33 -37.99
N PRO A 18 35.75 -2.68 -38.66
CA PRO A 18 35.50 -1.26 -38.49
C PRO A 18 34.96 -0.96 -37.08
N VAL A 19 35.62 0.01 -36.44
CA VAL A 19 35.20 0.64 -35.20
C VAL A 19 33.81 1.26 -35.39
N THR A 20 32.87 0.83 -34.55
CA THR A 20 31.50 1.35 -34.47
C THR A 20 31.52 2.87 -34.22
N PRO A 21 30.85 3.70 -35.04
CA PRO A 21 30.73 5.12 -34.77
C PRO A 21 29.86 5.34 -33.53
N GLY A 22 30.37 6.16 -32.60
CA GLY A 22 29.75 6.46 -31.32
C GLY A 22 28.29 6.89 -31.43
N LEU A 23 27.46 6.26 -30.60
CA LEU A 23 26.11 6.68 -30.26
C LEU A 23 26.12 8.14 -29.77
N ARG A 24 25.77 9.08 -30.67
CA ARG A 24 25.32 10.42 -30.28
C ARG A 24 24.04 10.27 -29.46
N LYS A 25 24.12 10.59 -28.17
CA LYS A 25 22.96 10.73 -27.29
C LYS A 25 22.00 11.78 -27.88
N PRO A 26 20.73 11.47 -28.14
CA PRO A 26 19.75 12.50 -28.48
C PRO A 26 19.48 13.32 -27.22
N ASN A 27 19.84 14.61 -27.28
CA ASN A 27 19.55 15.60 -26.28
C ASN A 27 18.04 15.93 -26.33
N ARG A 28 17.18 15.04 -25.83
CA ARG A 28 15.75 15.32 -25.64
C ARG A 28 15.57 16.03 -24.31
N ARG A 29 15.50 17.37 -24.36
CA ARG A 29 14.82 18.16 -23.32
C ARG A 29 13.36 17.71 -23.32
N TRP A 30 12.97 17.00 -22.26
CA TRP A 30 11.58 16.83 -21.91
C TRP A 30 11.04 18.18 -21.43
N THR A 31 10.27 18.87 -22.27
CA THR A 31 9.33 19.88 -21.79
C THR A 31 8.15 19.14 -21.16
N PRO A 32 7.85 19.33 -19.86
CA PRO A 32 6.63 18.79 -19.28
C PRO A 32 5.42 19.46 -19.95
N LEU A 33 4.46 18.66 -20.39
CA LEU A 33 3.14 19.16 -20.76
C LEU A 33 2.46 19.79 -19.52
N PRO A 34 1.67 20.86 -19.69
CA PRO A 34 1.00 21.51 -18.58
C PRO A 34 -0.01 20.57 -17.92
N ILE A 35 0.12 20.41 -16.59
CA ILE A 35 -0.82 19.68 -15.75
C ILE A 35 -2.09 20.54 -15.62
N PRO A 36 -3.30 19.99 -15.83
CA PRO A 36 -4.54 20.71 -15.60
C PRO A 36 -4.63 21.20 -14.15
N THR A 37 -4.88 22.50 -13.99
CA THR A 37 -5.10 23.17 -12.71
C THR A 37 -6.36 22.62 -12.05
N ILE A 38 -6.19 21.93 -10.92
CA ILE A 38 -7.30 21.53 -10.05
C ILE A 38 -7.69 22.78 -9.22
N PRO A 39 -8.98 23.19 -9.20
CA PRO A 39 -9.42 24.35 -8.43
C PRO A 39 -9.18 24.13 -6.93
N THR A 40 -8.58 25.13 -6.28
CA THR A 40 -8.36 25.19 -4.83
C THR A 40 -9.68 25.27 -4.08
N PRO A 41 -9.89 24.48 -3.01
CA PRO A 41 -11.04 24.67 -2.12
C PRO A 41 -10.89 25.99 -1.33
N PRO A 42 -12.01 26.63 -0.94
CA PRO A 42 -12.00 27.92 -0.28
C PRO A 42 -11.37 27.86 1.12
N PRO A 43 -10.72 28.93 1.58
CA PRO A 43 -10.16 29.01 2.92
C PRO A 43 -11.26 29.46 3.89
N ASN A 44 -11.75 28.56 4.75
CA ASN A 44 -12.25 28.87 6.09
C ASN A 44 -12.84 27.63 6.76
N ALA A 45 -12.12 27.10 7.74
CA ALA A 45 -12.69 26.42 8.91
C ALA A 45 -11.60 26.26 9.99
N ASP A 46 -10.97 27.38 10.38
CA ASP A 46 -10.39 27.48 11.71
C ASP A 46 -11.56 27.52 12.70
N ASN A 47 -11.80 26.40 13.41
CA ASN A 47 -12.35 26.34 14.77
C ASN A 47 -12.77 24.90 15.10
N TYR A 48 -11.78 24.04 15.36
CA TYR A 48 -11.99 22.84 16.17
C TYR A 48 -10.88 22.73 17.19
N ARG A 49 -11.08 23.40 18.32
CA ARG A 49 -10.29 23.23 19.54
C ARG A 49 -10.95 22.09 20.34
N PRO A 50 -10.30 20.95 20.59
CA PRO A 50 -10.87 19.94 21.46
C PRO A 50 -10.94 20.49 22.89
N GLN A 51 -12.15 20.62 23.42
CA GLN A 51 -12.38 20.87 24.84
C GLN A 51 -12.00 19.61 25.63
N MET A 52 -10.99 19.73 26.51
CA MET A 52 -10.71 18.73 27.54
C MET A 52 -11.75 18.87 28.67
N PRO A 53 -12.34 17.77 29.16
CA PRO A 53 -13.24 17.81 30.31
C PRO A 53 -12.43 17.86 31.61
N HIS A 54 -12.43 19.01 32.29
CA HIS A 54 -12.03 19.09 33.70
C HIS A 54 -13.28 19.10 34.57
N SER A 55 -13.71 17.92 35.02
CA SER A 55 -14.62 17.76 36.15
C SER A 55 -13.80 17.61 37.43
N LEU A 56 -13.66 18.71 38.18
CA LEU A 56 -13.24 18.69 39.58
C LEU A 56 -14.47 18.42 40.46
N PRO A 57 -14.37 17.57 41.49
CA PRO A 57 -15.47 17.33 42.41
C PRO A 57 -15.75 18.56 43.28
N SER A 58 -17.04 18.85 43.40
CA SER A 58 -17.66 19.91 44.20
C SER A 58 -17.20 19.85 45.67
N ALA A 59 -16.65 20.94 46.17
CA ALA A 59 -16.32 21.10 47.59
C ALA A 59 -17.59 21.40 48.40
N ALA A 60 -17.71 20.74 49.55
CA ALA A 60 -18.78 20.91 50.53
C ALA A 60 -18.88 22.37 51.04
N PRO A 61 -20.07 22.81 51.50
CA PRO A 61 -20.28 24.17 51.98
C PRO A 61 -19.51 24.43 53.28
N PRO A 62 -19.02 25.65 53.52
CA PRO A 62 -18.28 25.98 54.73
C PRO A 62 -19.23 26.03 55.93
N VAL A 63 -18.87 25.29 56.98
CA VAL A 63 -19.47 25.39 58.32
C VAL A 63 -19.07 26.73 58.93
N ALA A 64 -20.07 27.49 59.38
CA ALA A 64 -19.89 28.77 60.05
C ALA A 64 -19.16 28.59 61.40
N PRO A 65 -18.13 29.41 61.72
CA PRO A 65 -17.59 29.45 63.07
C PRO A 65 -18.46 30.32 63.99
N ALA A 66 -18.62 29.85 65.23
CA ALA A 66 -19.28 30.55 66.33
C ALA A 66 -18.59 31.89 66.67
N PRO A 67 -19.33 32.88 67.24
CA PRO A 67 -18.80 34.20 67.54
C PRO A 67 -17.84 34.13 68.73
N SER A 68 -16.58 34.47 68.50
CA SER A 68 -15.63 34.79 69.56
C SER A 68 -15.60 36.31 69.75
N ASP A 69 -16.25 36.77 70.81
CA ASP A 69 -16.10 38.13 71.35
C ASP A 69 -14.68 38.30 71.90
N PHE A 70 -13.74 38.74 71.07
CA PHE A 70 -12.51 39.38 71.54
C PHE A 70 -12.17 40.58 70.66
N SER A 71 -12.52 41.75 71.19
CA SER A 71 -12.15 43.06 70.69
C SER A 71 -10.64 43.31 70.91
N HIS A 72 -9.88 43.29 69.82
CA HIS A 72 -8.58 43.96 69.75
C HIS A 72 -8.53 44.85 68.51
N THR A 73 -9.08 46.05 68.65
CA THR A 73 -8.70 47.21 67.85
C THR A 73 -7.22 47.53 68.09
N GLN A 74 -6.36 47.08 67.19
CA GLN A 74 -5.15 47.80 66.84
C GLN A 74 -5.12 48.01 65.33
N GLU A 75 -5.11 49.27 64.91
CA GLU A 75 -4.75 49.65 63.55
C GLU A 75 -3.34 49.11 63.26
N ARG A 76 -3.26 47.99 62.53
CA ARG A 76 -2.00 47.61 61.90
C ARG A 76 -1.68 48.68 60.87
N LEU A 77 -0.79 49.61 61.24
CA LEU A 77 -0.05 50.47 60.32
C LEU A 77 0.43 49.58 59.16
N ARG A 78 -0.25 49.67 58.01
CA ARG A 78 0.17 48.94 56.81
C ARG A 78 1.50 49.52 56.42
N GLN A 79 2.57 48.75 56.59
CA GLN A 79 3.87 49.12 56.03
C GLN A 79 3.69 49.42 54.53
N PRO A 80 4.38 50.46 54.02
CA PRO A 80 4.28 50.82 52.61
C PRO A 80 4.55 49.60 51.74
N LYS A 81 3.75 49.45 50.67
CA LYS A 81 3.80 48.29 49.79
C LYS A 81 5.14 48.27 49.08
N GLN A 82 6.10 47.51 49.61
CA GLN A 82 7.44 47.37 49.04
C GLN A 82 7.34 46.95 47.57
N THR A 83 8.17 47.57 46.73
CA THR A 83 8.29 47.22 45.31
C THR A 83 8.91 45.84 45.15
N ALA A 84 8.74 45.20 43.99
CA ALA A 84 9.34 43.89 43.72
C ALA A 84 10.88 43.93 43.81
N ALA A 85 11.48 45.07 43.46
CA ALA A 85 12.92 45.30 43.54
C ALA A 85 13.40 45.45 45.00
N GLU A 86 12.67 46.19 45.84
CA GLU A 86 12.97 46.30 47.27
C GLU A 86 12.89 44.95 47.99
N LYS A 87 11.85 44.15 47.70
CA LYS A 87 11.72 42.80 48.27
C LYS A 87 12.85 41.87 47.84
N LEU A 88 13.35 42.04 46.62
CA LEU A 88 14.46 41.24 46.12
C LEU A 88 15.77 41.68 46.76
N ALA A 89 16.00 42.98 46.89
CA ALA A 89 17.16 43.56 47.59
C ALA A 89 17.19 43.13 49.06
N GLU A 90 16.06 43.19 49.76
CA GLU A 90 15.93 42.73 51.15
C GLU A 90 16.28 41.23 51.28
N LYS A 91 15.80 40.40 50.34
CA LYS A 91 16.17 38.97 50.30
C LYS A 91 17.66 38.75 50.04
N PHE A 92 18.28 39.55 49.18
CA PHE A 92 19.73 39.48 48.95
C PHE A 92 20.52 39.94 50.19
N CYS A 93 20.09 41.00 50.88
CA CYS A 93 20.72 41.43 52.13
C CYS A 93 20.59 40.35 53.22
N ALA A 94 19.42 39.75 53.38
CA ALA A 94 19.22 38.64 54.31
C ALA A 94 20.09 37.43 53.94
N MET A 95 20.24 37.13 52.65
CA MET A 95 21.10 36.06 52.16
C MET A 95 22.58 36.35 52.43
N GLU A 96 23.05 37.58 52.24
CA GLU A 96 24.43 38.00 52.58
C GLU A 96 24.72 37.84 54.07
N GLU A 97 23.79 38.22 54.96
CA GLU A 97 23.95 37.98 56.40
C GLU A 97 24.00 36.47 56.72
N LEU A 98 23.14 35.66 56.11
CA LEU A 98 23.18 34.19 56.26
C LEU A 98 24.46 33.57 55.72
N LEU A 99 25.06 34.14 54.68
CA LEU A 99 26.33 33.68 54.11
C LEU A 99 27.53 34.00 55.02
N LYS A 100 27.45 35.05 55.86
CA LYS A 100 28.50 35.38 56.84
C LYS A 100 28.59 34.38 57.98
N GLU A 101 27.45 33.86 58.45
CA GLU A 101 27.36 32.85 59.51
C GLU A 101 27.23 31.42 58.96
N TRP A 102 27.58 31.22 57.69
CA TRP A 102 27.32 29.98 56.96
C TRP A 102 28.14 28.80 57.48
N PRO A 103 27.50 27.72 57.98
CA PRO A 103 28.21 26.61 58.63
C PRO A 103 28.72 25.53 57.67
N PHE A 104 28.57 25.70 56.35
CA PHE A 104 29.02 24.73 55.35
C PHE A 104 30.23 25.24 54.58
N ASP A 105 31.15 24.37 54.23
CA ASP A 105 32.37 24.75 53.52
C ASP A 105 32.09 25.26 52.10
N THR A 106 31.08 24.68 51.42
CA THR A 106 30.65 25.12 50.10
C THR A 106 29.13 25.10 49.95
N VAL A 107 28.63 25.85 48.96
CA VAL A 107 27.23 25.74 48.51
C VAL A 107 26.92 24.31 48.05
N GLY A 108 27.89 23.60 47.48
CA GLY A 108 27.74 22.20 47.07
C GLY A 108 27.45 21.27 48.24
N ASP A 109 28.20 21.40 49.33
CA ASP A 109 28.03 20.57 50.54
C ASP A 109 26.67 20.81 51.18
N PHE A 110 26.24 22.07 51.26
CA PHE A 110 24.90 22.41 51.69
C PHE A 110 23.82 21.77 50.81
N LEU A 111 23.93 21.89 49.48
CA LEU A 111 22.95 21.30 48.57
C LEU A 111 22.93 19.77 48.65
N GLN A 112 24.08 19.13 48.88
CA GLN A 112 24.16 17.69 49.08
C GLN A 112 23.41 17.24 50.33
N ILE A 113 23.53 17.98 51.44
CA ILE A 113 22.80 17.72 52.68
C ILE A 113 21.31 18.06 52.54
N LEU A 114 20.99 19.18 51.88
CA LEU A 114 19.61 19.62 51.63
C LEU A 114 18.84 18.58 50.80
N PHE A 115 19.46 18.02 49.75
CA PHE A 115 18.85 17.00 48.90
C PHE A 115 19.17 15.56 49.32
N TYR A 116 19.75 15.36 50.50
CA TYR A 116 20.05 14.02 51.01
C TYR A 116 18.78 13.17 51.01
N ASN A 117 18.89 11.97 50.43
CA ASN A 117 17.79 11.01 50.33
C ASN A 117 18.29 9.64 50.82
N PRO A 118 17.93 9.23 52.05
CA PRO A 118 18.40 7.96 52.61
C PRO A 118 17.86 6.78 51.80
N THR A 119 18.64 5.70 51.74
CA THR A 119 18.13 4.43 51.21
C THR A 119 17.10 3.83 52.17
N ARG A 120 16.21 2.95 51.69
CA ARG A 120 15.12 2.35 52.52
C ARG A 120 15.62 1.65 53.80
N SER A 121 16.91 1.34 53.89
CA SER A 121 17.57 0.68 55.01
C SER A 121 18.20 1.61 56.04
N GLU A 122 18.26 2.93 55.78
CA GLU A 122 18.96 3.90 56.62
C GLU A 122 17.97 4.83 57.35
N PRO A 123 18.25 5.23 58.60
CA PRO A 123 17.44 6.20 59.33
C PRO A 123 17.51 7.56 58.63
N ASP A 124 16.35 8.20 58.39
CA ASP A 124 16.29 9.54 57.82
C ASP A 124 16.73 10.57 58.86
N LEU A 125 17.94 11.10 58.70
CA LEU A 125 18.54 12.08 59.59
C LEU A 125 17.90 13.48 59.45
N ARG A 126 16.97 13.68 58.50
CA ARG A 126 16.32 14.97 58.25
C ARG A 126 15.16 15.18 59.22
N GLY A 127 15.09 16.38 59.80
CA GLY A 127 13.89 16.81 60.54
C GLY A 127 12.64 16.92 59.65
N THR A 128 11.45 16.82 60.25
CA THR A 128 10.16 16.86 59.54
C THR A 128 9.98 18.14 58.70
N THR A 129 10.43 19.29 59.21
CA THR A 129 10.41 20.56 58.49
C THR A 129 11.29 20.54 57.25
N HIS A 130 12.51 19.99 57.37
CA HIS A 130 13.46 19.87 56.27
C HIS A 130 12.91 18.95 55.16
N ALA A 131 12.47 17.75 55.53
CA ALA A 131 11.89 16.80 54.60
C ALA A 131 10.63 17.37 53.90
N SER A 132 9.78 18.09 54.65
CA SER A 132 8.59 18.76 54.11
C SER A 132 8.95 19.85 53.11
N ALA A 133 9.92 20.72 53.42
CA ALA A 133 10.35 21.80 52.53
C ALA A 133 10.91 21.26 51.21
N VAL A 134 11.82 20.28 51.27
CA VAL A 134 12.39 19.63 50.08
C VAL A 134 11.31 18.90 49.28
N SER A 135 10.40 18.21 49.96
CA SER A 135 9.27 17.53 49.31
C SER A 135 8.33 18.51 48.59
N GLN A 136 7.99 19.63 49.21
CA GLN A 136 7.15 20.68 48.60
C GLN A 136 7.83 21.26 47.36
N PHE A 137 9.14 21.53 47.42
CA PHE A 137 9.91 22.03 46.28
C PHE A 137 9.95 21.02 45.14
N LEU A 138 10.37 19.78 45.40
CA LEU A 138 10.50 18.73 44.36
C LEU A 138 9.14 18.30 43.77
N ARG A 139 8.04 18.43 44.53
CA ARG A 139 6.67 18.20 44.04
C ARG A 139 6.06 19.41 43.34
N GLY A 140 6.78 20.53 43.22
CA GLY A 140 6.31 21.74 42.56
C GLY A 140 5.20 22.49 43.30
N ARG A 141 5.11 22.33 44.63
CA ARG A 141 4.12 23.01 45.51
C ARG A 141 4.60 24.38 46.01
N THR A 142 5.73 24.86 45.52
CA THR A 142 6.31 26.17 45.86
C THR A 142 6.23 27.10 44.66
N SER A 143 6.36 28.41 44.89
CA SER A 143 6.30 29.42 43.83
C SER A 143 7.49 29.38 42.86
N VAL A 144 8.61 28.78 43.28
CA VAL A 144 9.82 28.59 42.48
C VAL A 144 9.99 27.11 42.22
N ARG A 145 10.06 26.71 40.95
CA ARG A 145 10.12 25.30 40.54
C ARG A 145 11.49 24.95 39.99
N MET A 146 11.77 23.66 39.85
CA MET A 146 13.01 23.18 39.22
C MET A 146 13.22 23.73 37.80
N CYS A 147 12.14 23.96 37.04
CA CYS A 147 12.22 24.57 35.71
C CYS A 147 12.70 26.02 35.73
N ASP A 148 12.63 26.70 36.88
CA ASP A 148 13.09 28.08 37.05
C ASP A 148 14.55 28.10 37.52
N ILE A 149 14.97 27.11 38.33
CA ILE A 149 16.35 27.00 38.85
C ILE A 149 17.33 26.43 37.82
N LEU A 150 16.95 25.37 37.09
CA LEU A 150 17.86 24.73 36.13
C LEU A 150 18.37 25.68 35.05
N PRO A 151 17.55 26.55 34.42
CA PRO A 151 18.05 27.56 33.49
C PRO A 151 19.00 28.55 34.14
N LEU A 152 18.76 28.96 35.40
CA LEU A 152 19.67 29.85 36.11
C LEU A 152 21.05 29.23 36.26
N MET A 153 21.14 27.93 36.62
CA MET A 153 22.41 27.21 36.66
C MET A 153 23.01 27.02 35.27
N TYR A 154 22.20 26.55 34.32
CA TYR A 154 22.67 26.20 32.99
C TYR A 154 23.19 27.41 32.21
N TYR A 155 22.49 28.54 32.24
CA TYR A 155 22.86 29.74 31.50
C TYR A 155 23.77 30.69 32.29
N HIS A 156 24.07 30.38 33.55
CA HIS A 156 25.02 31.17 34.34
C HIS A 156 26.38 31.30 33.65
N ARG A 157 27.03 32.47 33.73
CA ARG A 157 28.34 32.67 33.10
C ARG A 157 29.41 31.75 33.70
N ALA A 158 29.38 31.57 35.03
CA ALA A 158 30.33 30.71 35.73
C ALA A 158 30.09 29.20 35.55
N SER A 159 28.95 28.77 34.98
CA SER A 159 28.72 27.35 34.71
C SER A 159 29.44 26.84 33.46
N TYR A 160 30.05 27.75 32.69
CA TYR A 160 30.80 27.41 31.49
C TYR A 160 32.30 27.73 31.69
N PRO A 161 33.23 26.87 31.24
CA PRO A 161 34.65 27.13 31.42
C PRO A 161 35.05 28.40 30.66
N SER A 162 35.85 29.26 31.30
CA SER A 162 36.54 30.35 30.59
C SER A 162 37.57 29.77 29.63
N SER A 163 37.87 30.45 28.53
CA SER A 163 38.97 30.07 27.63
C SER A 163 40.33 30.06 28.34
N GLN A 164 40.46 30.81 29.44
CA GLN A 164 41.66 30.88 30.27
C GLN A 164 41.65 29.89 31.45
N ALA A 165 40.59 29.11 31.63
CA ALA A 165 40.51 28.14 32.72
C ALA A 165 41.42 26.92 32.45
N VAL A 166 41.96 26.32 33.52
CA VAL A 166 42.75 25.06 33.45
C VAL A 166 41.97 23.94 32.76
N ASN A 167 40.65 23.90 32.97
CA ASN A 167 39.75 22.91 32.37
C ASN A 167 38.99 23.47 31.16
N SER A 168 39.61 24.35 30.37
CA SER A 168 39.02 24.90 29.14
C SER A 168 38.60 23.81 28.14
N HIS A 169 39.27 22.66 28.13
CA HIS A 169 38.90 21.49 27.32
C HIS A 169 37.48 20.95 27.60
N GLU A 170 36.88 21.23 28.77
CA GLU A 170 35.51 20.83 29.09
C GLU A 170 34.46 21.56 28.23
N GLN A 171 34.83 22.65 27.55
CA GLN A 171 33.96 23.35 26.62
C GLN A 171 33.46 22.42 25.51
N ASP A 172 34.33 21.52 25.04
CA ASP A 172 34.05 20.56 23.97
C ASP A 172 33.29 19.32 24.47
N LEU A 173 33.16 19.16 25.79
CA LEU A 173 32.46 18.03 26.40
C LEU A 173 30.94 18.24 26.48
N ARG A 174 30.40 19.37 26.00
CA ARG A 174 28.97 19.62 26.00
C ARG A 174 28.24 18.57 25.15
N PHE A 175 27.27 17.87 25.75
CA PHE A 175 26.55 16.76 25.12
C PHE A 175 27.45 15.57 24.76
N SER A 176 28.59 15.41 25.44
CA SER A 176 29.49 14.28 25.23
C SER A 176 28.79 12.95 25.53
N THR A 177 29.02 11.95 24.68
CA THR A 177 28.51 10.58 24.88
C THR A 177 29.59 9.62 25.40
N SER A 178 30.85 10.09 25.48
CA SER A 178 32.01 9.23 25.75
C SER A 178 32.62 9.45 27.14
N ILE A 179 32.27 10.56 27.81
CA ILE A 179 32.77 10.90 29.14
C ILE A 179 31.63 10.76 30.16
N GLU A 180 31.93 10.11 31.27
CA GLU A 180 31.04 10.01 32.43
C GLU A 180 30.84 11.43 33.02
N PRO A 181 29.58 11.90 33.24
CA PRO A 181 29.31 13.23 33.76
C PRO A 181 30.08 13.57 35.02
N GLU A 182 30.29 12.61 35.91
CA GLU A 182 31.01 12.75 37.19
C GLU A 182 32.46 13.25 37.02
N ARG A 183 33.04 13.15 35.81
CA ARG A 183 34.39 13.64 35.49
C ARG A 183 34.41 15.09 34.99
N ILE A 184 33.25 15.72 34.80
CA ILE A 184 33.12 17.08 34.27
C ILE A 184 32.87 18.02 35.44
N LEU A 185 33.76 18.99 35.61
CA LEU A 185 33.75 19.91 36.75
C LEU A 185 32.76 21.07 36.54
N HIS A 186 32.67 21.60 35.31
CA HIS A 186 31.79 22.74 35.03
C HIS A 186 30.33 22.31 34.85
N ALA A 187 29.41 23.03 35.50
CA ALA A 187 27.99 22.67 35.55
C ALA A 187 27.30 22.60 34.17
N ARG A 188 27.59 23.49 33.22
CA ARG A 188 26.93 23.48 31.90
C ARG A 188 27.28 22.25 31.05
N PRO A 189 28.57 21.91 30.83
CA PRO A 189 28.92 20.67 30.15
C PRO A 189 28.46 19.43 30.93
N PHE A 190 28.55 19.43 32.27
CA PHE A 190 28.02 18.37 33.13
C PHE A 190 26.52 18.12 32.88
N ILE A 191 25.68 19.16 33.05
CA ILE A 191 24.22 19.07 32.91
C ILE A 191 23.85 18.61 31.50
N SER A 192 24.54 19.09 30.47
CA SER A 192 24.29 18.71 29.07
C SER A 192 24.57 17.22 28.84
N THR A 193 25.71 16.72 29.31
CA THR A 193 26.14 15.32 29.18
C THR A 193 25.24 14.40 30.00
N TRP A 194 24.92 14.77 31.24
CA TRP A 194 23.98 14.05 32.09
C TRP A 194 22.59 13.94 31.43
N ALA A 195 22.07 15.04 30.88
CA ALA A 195 20.77 15.04 30.21
C ALA A 195 20.74 14.12 28.97
N VAL A 196 21.80 14.10 28.16
CA VAL A 196 21.90 13.19 27.00
C VAL A 196 21.85 11.74 27.45
N ARG A 197 22.58 11.38 28.50
CA ARG A 197 22.59 10.00 29.01
C ARG A 197 21.24 9.59 29.58
N LEU A 198 20.58 10.49 30.32
CA LEU A 198 19.22 10.26 30.83
C LEU A 198 18.22 10.02 29.69
N VAL A 199 18.23 10.89 28.68
CA VAL A 199 17.35 10.78 27.50
C VAL A 199 17.65 9.51 26.71
N ALA A 200 18.93 9.18 26.49
CA ALA A 200 19.34 7.97 25.78
C ALA A 200 18.90 6.70 26.52
N ALA A 201 19.01 6.67 27.85
CA ALA A 201 18.58 5.53 28.67
C ALA A 201 17.07 5.30 28.56
N GLU A 202 16.26 6.38 28.65
CA GLU A 202 14.80 6.26 28.53
C GLU A 202 14.37 5.91 27.09
N ALA A 203 14.99 6.50 26.07
CA ALA A 203 14.73 6.13 24.68
C ALA A 203 15.06 4.65 24.42
N ARG A 204 16.22 4.18 24.91
CA ARG A 204 16.63 2.77 24.85
C ARG A 204 15.61 1.86 25.53
N LYS A 205 15.06 2.27 26.68
CA LYS A 205 14.05 1.52 27.43
C LYS A 205 12.73 1.44 26.68
N GLN A 206 12.25 2.55 26.13
CA GLN A 206 11.00 2.59 25.35
C GLN A 206 11.08 1.73 24.09
N VAL A 207 12.17 1.84 23.31
CA VAL A 207 12.41 0.96 22.14
C VAL A 207 12.54 -0.50 22.57
N GLY A 208 13.21 -0.78 23.69
CA GLY A 208 13.32 -2.12 24.25
C GLY A 208 11.97 -2.75 24.60
N ARG A 209 11.05 -1.98 25.20
CA ARG A 209 9.68 -2.44 25.49
C ARG A 209 8.93 -2.79 24.21
N MET A 210 9.08 -1.99 23.15
CA MET A 210 8.46 -2.27 21.85
C MET A 210 9.04 -3.48 21.13
N ALA A 211 10.28 -3.86 21.43
CA ALA A 211 10.91 -5.05 20.87
C ALA A 211 10.53 -6.36 21.59
N ASN A 212 10.02 -6.28 22.82
CA ASN A 212 9.59 -7.46 23.59
C ASN A 212 8.33 -8.09 22.99
N LYS A 213 8.02 -9.36 23.30
CA LYS A 213 6.77 -9.98 22.83
C LYS A 213 5.57 -9.18 23.39
N SER A 214 4.67 -8.72 22.53
CA SER A 214 3.37 -8.20 22.95
C SER A 214 2.53 -9.31 23.59
N SER A 215 1.55 -8.95 24.42
CA SER A 215 0.53 -9.93 24.85
C SER A 215 -0.15 -10.52 23.62
N ASP A 216 -0.64 -11.76 23.70
CA ASP A 216 -1.43 -12.34 22.61
C ASP A 216 -2.80 -11.63 22.49
N GLU A 217 -3.23 -10.91 23.53
CA GLU A 217 -4.42 -10.04 23.57
C GLU A 217 -4.17 -8.62 23.02
N ASP A 218 -2.91 -8.24 22.75
CA ASP A 218 -2.64 -6.94 22.16
C ASP A 218 -3.13 -6.92 20.71
N GLU A 219 -4.02 -5.98 20.40
CA GLU A 219 -4.52 -5.72 19.04
C GLU A 219 -3.36 -5.44 18.06
N HIS A 220 -2.23 -4.93 18.57
CA HIS A 220 -1.04 -4.60 17.79
C HIS A 220 0.11 -5.53 18.14
N GLN A 221 0.10 -6.72 17.53
CA GLN A 221 1.22 -7.62 17.62
C GLN A 221 2.47 -7.02 16.99
N ASN A 222 3.57 -7.03 17.74
CA ASN A 222 4.86 -6.52 17.26
C ASN A 222 5.73 -7.62 16.63
N GLN A 223 5.31 -8.88 16.67
CA GLN A 223 6.03 -10.01 16.09
C GLN A 223 5.14 -10.78 15.10
N LEU A 224 5.58 -10.92 13.85
CA LEU A 224 4.99 -11.82 12.87
C LEU A 224 5.94 -12.99 12.63
N ARG A 225 5.44 -14.20 12.89
CA ARG A 225 6.20 -15.44 12.66
C ARG A 225 5.92 -15.94 11.26
N ALA A 226 6.98 -16.20 10.51
CA ALA A 226 6.87 -16.79 9.18
C ALA A 226 6.53 -18.29 9.23
N SER A 227 6.88 -18.99 10.32
CA SER A 227 6.59 -20.40 10.52
C SER A 227 6.61 -20.76 12.02
N THR A 228 6.02 -21.91 12.38
CA THR A 228 6.12 -22.50 13.72
C THR A 228 7.16 -23.62 13.72
N ASN A 229 8.05 -23.64 14.72
CA ASN A 229 8.97 -24.77 14.92
C ASN A 229 8.33 -25.89 15.78
N GLY A 230 7.00 -25.96 15.89
CA GLY A 230 6.25 -26.94 16.70
C GLY A 230 6.43 -26.85 18.23
N ARG A 231 7.41 -26.08 18.72
CA ARG A 231 7.75 -26.01 20.15
C ARG A 231 6.85 -25.08 20.98
N ARG A 232 6.08 -24.18 20.35
CA ARG A 232 5.12 -23.27 20.99
C ARG A 232 4.01 -22.90 20.01
N GLU A 233 2.79 -22.77 20.51
CA GLU A 233 1.69 -22.09 19.81
C GLU A 233 2.06 -20.62 19.65
N THR A 234 2.36 -20.22 18.42
CA THR A 234 2.59 -18.81 18.07
C THR A 234 1.80 -18.51 16.82
N LYS A 235 1.07 -17.38 16.82
CA LYS A 235 0.35 -16.90 15.64
C LYS A 235 1.33 -16.76 14.47
N VAL A 236 1.03 -17.44 13.38
CA VAL A 236 1.76 -17.34 12.12
C VAL A 236 1.16 -16.21 11.30
N VAL A 237 1.99 -15.55 10.50
CA VAL A 237 1.57 -14.47 9.61
C VAL A 237 0.49 -14.92 8.63
N THR A 238 -0.54 -14.07 8.47
CA THR A 238 -1.64 -14.25 7.53
C THR A 238 -1.65 -13.14 6.48
N TRP A 239 -2.41 -13.31 5.39
CA TRP A 239 -2.60 -12.25 4.40
C TRP A 239 -3.26 -10.99 4.98
N ASN A 240 -4.15 -11.16 5.96
CA ASN A 240 -4.74 -10.03 6.68
C ASN A 240 -3.68 -9.23 7.46
N ASP A 241 -2.71 -9.89 8.08
CA ASP A 241 -1.62 -9.21 8.77
C ASP A 241 -0.72 -8.42 7.80
N LEU A 242 -0.49 -8.95 6.58
CA LEU A 242 0.38 -8.35 5.58
C LEU A 242 -0.26 -7.23 4.77
N LEU A 243 -1.55 -7.35 4.43
CA LEU A 243 -2.23 -6.46 3.49
C LEU A 243 -3.33 -5.62 4.15
N ALA A 244 -4.26 -6.26 4.86
CA ALA A 244 -5.43 -5.57 5.40
C ALA A 244 -5.09 -4.70 6.61
N ASN A 245 -4.23 -5.19 7.50
CA ASN A 245 -3.87 -4.54 8.75
C ASN A 245 -2.68 -3.58 8.61
N PHE A 246 -1.94 -3.64 7.50
CA PHE A 246 -0.79 -2.77 7.30
C PHE A 246 -1.22 -1.33 6.99
N ASN A 247 -0.93 -0.43 7.93
CA ASN A 247 -1.17 1.00 7.77
C ASN A 247 -0.09 1.81 8.49
N MET A 248 0.68 2.58 7.73
CA MET A 248 1.79 3.37 8.25
C MET A 248 1.35 4.44 9.27
N ASN A 249 0.17 5.04 9.11
CA ASN A 249 -0.34 6.02 10.08
C ASN A 249 -0.68 5.34 11.41
N ARG A 250 -1.33 4.17 11.35
CA ARG A 250 -1.63 3.36 12.54
C ARG A 250 -0.35 2.95 13.29
N ILE A 251 0.72 2.63 12.56
CA ILE A 251 2.03 2.30 13.16
C ILE A 251 2.65 3.54 13.81
N HIS A 252 2.54 4.71 13.18
CA HIS A 252 3.01 5.98 13.76
C HIS A 252 2.28 6.33 15.06
N GLU A 253 0.95 6.20 15.07
CA GLU A 253 0.12 6.40 16.27
C GLU A 253 0.52 5.43 17.40
N LEU A 254 0.71 4.15 17.08
CA LEU A 254 1.19 3.15 18.04
C LEU A 254 2.55 3.54 18.64
N PHE A 255 3.47 4.02 17.81
CA PHE A 255 4.77 4.51 18.28
C PHE A 255 4.63 5.78 19.14
N GLY A 256 3.72 6.70 18.79
CA GLY A 256 3.42 7.88 19.60
C GLY A 256 2.93 7.51 21.01
N LEU A 257 2.09 6.48 21.10
CA LEU A 257 1.56 5.98 22.37
C LEU A 257 2.60 5.22 23.21
N ARG A 258 3.37 4.33 22.60
CA ARG A 258 4.27 3.41 23.32
C ARG A 258 5.72 3.90 23.44
N MET A 259 6.14 4.84 22.60
CA MET A 259 7.50 5.39 22.54
C MET A 259 7.50 6.92 22.28
N PRO A 260 6.85 7.72 23.14
CA PRO A 260 6.73 9.16 22.91
C PRO A 260 8.08 9.87 22.82
N LEU A 261 9.10 9.43 23.57
CA LEU A 261 10.42 10.07 23.55
C LEU A 261 11.18 9.80 22.24
N PRO A 262 11.33 8.56 21.75
CA PRO A 262 11.87 8.31 20.42
C PRO A 262 11.10 9.01 19.28
N ILE A 263 9.78 9.11 19.38
CA ILE A 263 8.97 9.87 18.40
C ILE A 263 9.36 11.34 18.42
N PHE A 264 9.39 11.97 19.60
CA PHE A 264 9.80 13.36 19.74
C PHE A 264 11.22 13.62 19.18
N LEU A 265 12.18 12.75 19.51
CA LEU A 265 13.56 12.87 19.03
C LEU A 265 13.66 12.74 17.51
N THR A 266 12.96 11.75 16.93
CA THR A 266 12.96 11.55 15.48
C THR A 266 12.20 12.63 14.73
N GLU A 267 11.15 13.21 15.32
CA GLU A 267 10.44 14.38 14.79
C GLU A 267 11.39 15.57 14.74
N ALA A 268 12.10 15.84 15.83
CA ALA A 268 13.06 16.94 15.91
C ALA A 268 14.18 16.83 14.86
N MET A 269 14.55 15.62 14.44
CA MET A 269 15.55 15.38 13.39
C MET A 269 14.96 15.44 11.96
N ALA A 270 13.74 14.95 11.76
CA ALA A 270 13.19 14.74 10.42
C ALA A 270 12.17 15.80 9.97
N ALA A 271 11.47 16.44 10.91
CA ALA A 271 10.38 17.35 10.60
C ALA A 271 10.90 18.75 10.25
N PRO A 272 10.56 19.30 9.07
CA PRO A 272 10.90 20.67 8.73
C PRO A 272 10.08 21.63 9.58
N LYS A 273 10.72 22.74 9.98
CA LYS A 273 10.06 23.84 10.70
C LYS A 273 9.82 25.01 9.77
N SER A 274 8.66 25.64 9.92
CA SER A 274 8.36 26.97 9.38
C SER A 274 7.74 27.78 10.51
N ASN A 275 8.26 28.98 10.78
CA ASN A 275 7.81 29.83 11.89
C ASN A 275 7.76 29.12 13.26
N GLY A 276 8.74 28.25 13.53
CA GLY A 276 8.80 27.48 14.78
C GLY A 276 7.85 26.28 14.88
N VAL A 277 6.94 26.11 13.91
CA VAL A 277 5.95 25.03 13.87
C VAL A 277 6.41 23.96 12.88
N TYR A 278 6.26 22.68 13.25
CA TYR A 278 6.48 21.57 12.34
C TYR A 278 5.37 21.50 11.30
N PHE A 279 5.72 21.26 10.03
CA PHE A 279 4.73 21.00 8.98
C PHE A 279 5.01 19.69 8.25
N VAL A 280 3.94 19.03 7.80
CA VAL A 280 4.03 17.75 7.08
C VAL A 280 4.16 18.01 5.59
N ARG A 281 5.25 17.55 4.97
CA ARG A 281 5.44 17.64 3.52
C ARG A 281 4.59 16.59 2.80
N LYS A 282 3.99 16.98 1.65
CA LYS A 282 3.28 16.04 0.76
C LYS A 282 4.20 14.96 0.18
N ARG A 283 5.42 15.34 -0.21
CA ARG A 283 6.47 14.41 -0.66
C ARG A 283 7.40 14.14 0.53
N ARG A 284 7.48 12.88 0.99
CA ARG A 284 8.26 12.44 2.16
C ARG A 284 7.75 13.05 3.49
N PRO A 285 6.52 12.72 3.89
CA PRO A 285 5.99 13.11 5.20
C PRO A 285 6.88 12.54 6.32
N HIS A 286 7.31 13.39 7.26
CA HIS A 286 8.20 12.99 8.35
C HIS A 286 7.64 11.87 9.24
N PRO A 287 6.31 11.72 9.47
CA PRO A 287 5.77 10.57 10.21
C PRO A 287 6.17 9.22 9.60
N MET A 288 6.20 9.12 8.26
CA MET A 288 6.60 7.89 7.57
C MET A 288 8.10 7.61 7.72
N ILE A 289 8.92 8.67 7.74
CA ILE A 289 10.36 8.58 7.99
C ILE A 289 10.61 8.08 9.42
N GLN A 290 9.88 8.64 10.40
CA GLN A 290 9.95 8.20 11.79
C GLN A 290 9.58 6.72 11.93
N VAL A 291 8.50 6.27 11.30
CA VAL A 291 8.11 4.85 11.31
C VAL A 291 9.23 3.97 10.76
N GLY A 292 9.81 4.32 9.60
CA GLY A 292 10.92 3.59 9.01
C GLY A 292 12.14 3.49 9.95
N ALA A 293 12.58 4.63 10.48
CA ALA A 293 13.73 4.70 11.37
C ALA A 293 13.49 3.92 12.67
N LEU A 294 12.35 4.13 13.34
CA LEU A 294 12.02 3.48 14.60
C LEU A 294 11.81 1.98 14.43
N ALA A 295 11.17 1.52 13.34
CA ALA A 295 11.04 0.10 13.04
C ALA A 295 12.41 -0.58 12.88
N SER A 296 13.37 0.10 12.24
CA SER A 296 14.75 -0.41 12.11
C SER A 296 15.47 -0.54 13.47
N PHE A 297 15.22 0.40 14.39
CA PHE A 297 15.74 0.31 15.75
C PHE A 297 15.07 -0.78 16.57
N ILE A 298 13.77 -1.02 16.38
CA ILE A 298 13.05 -2.11 17.06
C ILE A 298 13.59 -3.48 16.62
N ILE A 299 13.71 -3.71 15.30
CA ILE A 299 14.16 -5.01 14.80
C ILE A 299 15.64 -5.29 15.12
N SER A 300 16.48 -4.26 15.21
CA SER A 300 17.88 -4.44 15.61
C SER A 300 18.01 -4.94 17.05
N ARG A 301 17.03 -4.63 17.91
CA ARG A 301 16.96 -5.16 19.28
C ARG A 301 16.39 -6.56 19.36
N ASN A 302 15.42 -6.87 18.50
CA ASN A 302 14.84 -8.20 18.40
C ASN A 302 14.43 -8.47 16.96
N ARG A 303 15.14 -9.40 16.29
CA ARG A 303 14.87 -9.78 14.90
C ARG A 303 13.43 -10.25 14.65
N TYR A 304 12.74 -10.66 15.70
CA TYR A 304 11.36 -11.12 15.63
C TYR A 304 10.33 -10.01 15.78
N ALA A 305 10.73 -8.81 16.21
CA ALA A 305 9.88 -7.63 16.27
C ALA A 305 9.73 -6.97 14.88
N ASN A 306 9.30 -7.77 13.92
CA ASN A 306 9.29 -7.47 12.48
C ASN A 306 7.91 -7.04 11.94
N ALA A 307 6.86 -7.13 12.77
CA ALA A 307 5.49 -6.85 12.37
C ALA A 307 5.26 -5.40 11.89
N PRO A 308 5.84 -4.37 12.54
CA PRO A 308 5.52 -2.99 12.18
C PRO A 308 5.92 -2.62 10.75
N LEU A 309 6.96 -3.23 10.17
CA LEU A 309 7.40 -2.83 8.84
C LEU A 309 8.19 -3.90 8.08
N ALA A 310 9.15 -4.54 8.76
CA ALA A 310 10.16 -5.37 8.11
C ALA A 310 9.58 -6.60 7.39
N MET A 311 8.55 -7.23 7.95
CA MET A 311 7.89 -8.37 7.30
C MET A 311 7.21 -7.93 5.99
N VAL A 312 6.43 -6.84 6.04
CA VAL A 312 5.72 -6.29 4.88
C VAL A 312 6.70 -5.87 3.79
N PHE A 313 7.81 -5.22 4.14
CA PHE A 313 8.84 -4.84 3.19
C PHE A 313 9.56 -6.05 2.58
N GLY A 314 9.78 -7.12 3.35
CA GLY A 314 10.33 -8.37 2.82
C GLY A 314 9.42 -9.00 1.76
N VAL A 315 8.12 -9.05 2.04
CA VAL A 315 7.10 -9.52 1.08
C VAL A 315 7.01 -8.59 -0.13
N PHE A 316 7.02 -7.28 0.06
CA PHE A 316 7.00 -6.30 -1.02
C PHE A 316 8.22 -6.41 -1.94
N PHE A 317 9.42 -6.57 -1.39
CA PHE A 317 10.64 -6.79 -2.17
C PHE A 317 10.63 -8.13 -2.90
N PHE A 318 10.00 -9.16 -2.32
CA PHE A 318 9.74 -10.41 -3.03
C PHE A 318 8.83 -10.17 -4.24
N ALA A 319 7.68 -9.53 -4.03
CA ALA A 319 6.71 -9.23 -5.10
C ALA A 319 7.31 -8.39 -6.23
N CYS A 320 8.16 -7.41 -5.90
CA CYS A 320 8.83 -6.56 -6.88
C CYS A 320 10.03 -7.23 -7.59
N LYS A 321 10.27 -8.54 -7.37
CA LYS A 321 11.43 -9.29 -7.90
C LYS A 321 12.77 -8.56 -7.65
N VAL A 322 12.91 -7.92 -6.49
CA VAL A 322 14.12 -7.16 -6.15
C VAL A 322 15.32 -8.09 -6.09
N HIS A 323 16.48 -7.63 -6.56
CA HIS A 323 17.71 -8.41 -6.53
C HIS A 323 18.07 -8.86 -5.10
N ILE A 324 18.60 -10.08 -4.94
CA ILE A 324 18.87 -10.67 -3.61
C ILE A 324 19.81 -9.82 -2.76
N ASP A 325 20.78 -9.14 -3.39
CA ASP A 325 21.72 -8.29 -2.66
C ASP A 325 21.08 -7.02 -2.11
N VAL A 326 20.10 -6.45 -2.83
CA VAL A 326 19.31 -5.33 -2.30
C VAL A 326 18.51 -5.81 -1.09
N LYS A 327 17.85 -6.97 -1.17
CA LYS A 327 17.14 -7.55 -0.02
C LYS A 327 18.08 -7.77 1.17
N ARG A 328 19.30 -8.29 0.94
CA ARG A 328 20.32 -8.48 1.98
C ARG A 328 20.76 -7.16 2.63
N VAL A 329 20.99 -6.11 1.84
CA VAL A 329 21.33 -4.78 2.34
C VAL A 329 20.20 -4.23 3.22
N PHE A 330 18.96 -4.23 2.73
CA PHE A 330 17.82 -3.71 3.51
C PHE A 330 17.48 -4.58 4.73
N CYS A 331 17.76 -5.88 4.69
CA CYS A 331 17.68 -6.75 5.87
C CYS A 331 18.70 -6.34 6.93
N ARG A 332 19.94 -6.05 6.54
CA ARG A 332 20.99 -5.58 7.48
C ARG A 332 20.70 -4.19 8.03
N LEU A 333 20.06 -3.32 7.25
CA LEU A 333 19.58 -2.02 7.70
C LEU A 333 18.33 -2.09 8.58
N GLY A 334 17.74 -3.28 8.79
CA GLY A 334 16.54 -3.45 9.62
C GLY A 334 15.24 -2.95 8.96
N TYR A 335 15.24 -2.72 7.64
CA TYR A 335 14.04 -2.31 6.92
C TYR A 335 13.23 -3.48 6.38
N SER A 336 13.85 -4.67 6.27
CA SER A 336 13.24 -5.86 5.69
C SER A 336 13.62 -7.10 6.51
N VAL A 337 12.83 -8.16 6.40
CA VAL A 337 13.26 -9.51 6.79
C VAL A 337 14.16 -10.13 5.70
N ALA A 338 14.78 -11.27 6.03
CA ALA A 338 15.52 -12.07 5.05
C ALA A 338 14.60 -12.64 3.96
N ASP A 339 15.13 -12.89 2.76
CA ASP A 339 14.36 -13.45 1.64
C ASP A 339 13.71 -14.79 1.99
N SER A 340 14.42 -15.66 2.71
CA SER A 340 13.86 -16.92 3.20
C SER A 340 12.67 -16.69 4.13
N THR A 341 12.78 -15.77 5.09
CA THR A 341 11.69 -15.42 6.00
C THR A 341 10.48 -14.85 5.25
N ALA A 342 10.70 -14.03 4.22
CA ALA A 342 9.60 -13.51 3.39
C ALA A 342 8.90 -14.63 2.61
N ARG A 343 9.65 -15.59 2.05
CA ARG A 343 9.08 -16.78 1.38
C ARG A 343 8.30 -17.67 2.35
N ASP A 344 8.87 -17.97 3.50
CA ASP A 344 8.20 -18.77 4.54
C ASP A 344 6.91 -18.08 5.00
N ALA A 345 6.92 -16.74 5.12
CA ALA A 345 5.75 -15.95 5.45
C ALA A 345 4.66 -16.06 4.37
N LEU A 346 5.03 -16.00 3.09
CA LEU A 346 4.10 -16.20 1.98
C LEU A 346 3.51 -17.61 1.98
N VAL A 347 4.33 -18.63 2.22
CA VAL A 347 3.86 -20.03 2.33
C VAL A 347 2.85 -20.17 3.45
N SER A 348 3.16 -19.65 4.64
CA SER A 348 2.26 -19.75 5.78
C SER A 348 0.99 -18.94 5.63
N ALA A 349 1.08 -17.72 5.10
CA ALA A 349 -0.09 -16.90 4.82
C ALA A 349 -1.02 -17.59 3.81
N THR A 350 -0.45 -18.20 2.77
CA THR A 350 -1.21 -18.97 1.77
C THR A 350 -1.79 -20.25 2.37
N ALA A 351 -1.06 -20.96 3.24
CA ALA A 351 -1.56 -22.14 3.91
C ALA A 351 -2.77 -21.83 4.81
N ALA A 352 -2.76 -20.71 5.52
CA ALA A 352 -3.89 -20.25 6.31
C ALA A 352 -5.13 -19.99 5.44
N ASP A 353 -4.97 -19.30 4.31
CA ASP A 353 -6.07 -19.03 3.38
C ASP A 353 -6.57 -20.31 2.69
N PHE A 354 -5.71 -21.29 2.43
CA PHE A 354 -6.15 -22.60 1.93
C PHE A 354 -6.99 -23.38 2.93
N VAL A 355 -6.73 -23.26 4.23
CA VAL A 355 -7.62 -23.84 5.25
C VAL A 355 -9.01 -23.21 5.15
N VAL A 356 -9.08 -21.89 5.00
CA VAL A 356 -10.35 -21.16 4.83
C VAL A 356 -11.05 -21.57 3.54
N LEU A 357 -10.32 -21.65 2.41
CA LEU A 357 -10.85 -22.09 1.12
C LEU A 357 -11.45 -23.49 1.21
N ARG A 358 -10.68 -24.46 1.74
CA ARG A 358 -11.12 -25.85 1.87
C ARG A 358 -12.34 -26.00 2.75
N THR A 359 -12.38 -25.27 3.87
CA THR A 359 -13.55 -25.26 4.77
C THR A 359 -14.77 -24.70 4.05
N THR A 360 -14.60 -23.55 3.36
CA THR A 360 -15.68 -22.90 2.59
C THR A 360 -16.23 -23.82 1.50
N VAL A 361 -15.35 -24.52 0.78
CA VAL A 361 -15.74 -25.46 -0.28
C VAL A 361 -16.44 -26.69 0.30
N ALA A 362 -15.94 -27.25 1.40
CA ALA A 362 -16.60 -28.36 2.08
C ALA A 362 -18.01 -27.99 2.56
N ASP A 363 -18.18 -26.81 3.16
CA ASP A 363 -19.47 -26.29 3.60
C ASP A 363 -20.43 -26.02 2.41
N ALA A 364 -19.87 -25.70 1.24
CA ALA A 364 -20.63 -25.51 0.00
C ALA A 364 -21.07 -26.85 -0.62
N GLU A 365 -20.18 -27.84 -0.63
CA GLU A 365 -20.49 -29.22 -1.06
C GLU A 365 -21.58 -29.85 -0.18
N GLU A 366 -21.55 -29.64 1.15
CA GLU A 366 -22.60 -30.14 2.06
C GLU A 366 -23.98 -29.52 1.76
N ARG A 367 -24.00 -28.25 1.33
CA ARG A 367 -25.23 -27.55 0.91
C ARG A 367 -25.65 -27.85 -0.52
N GLU A 368 -24.90 -28.69 -1.25
CA GLU A 368 -25.09 -28.92 -2.67
C GLU A 368 -25.11 -27.59 -3.47
N VAL A 369 -24.26 -26.61 -3.11
CA VAL A 369 -24.02 -25.38 -3.90
C VAL A 369 -22.57 -25.27 -4.41
N THR A 370 -22.37 -24.79 -5.63
CA THR A 370 -21.03 -24.41 -6.14
C THR A 370 -20.77 -22.93 -5.86
N GLU A 371 -19.81 -22.62 -4.99
CA GLU A 371 -19.49 -21.25 -4.56
C GLU A 371 -18.43 -20.53 -5.39
N GLY A 372 -17.86 -21.19 -6.40
CA GLY A 372 -16.78 -20.62 -7.19
C GLY A 372 -16.32 -21.50 -8.33
N PHE A 373 -15.38 -20.97 -9.10
CA PHE A 373 -14.81 -21.62 -10.26
C PHE A 373 -13.29 -21.40 -10.29
N MET A 374 -12.62 -22.25 -11.05
CA MET A 374 -11.17 -22.17 -11.22
C MET A 374 -10.83 -21.52 -12.55
N ILE A 375 -9.86 -20.60 -12.55
CA ILE A 375 -9.25 -20.05 -13.74
C ILE A 375 -7.83 -20.59 -13.82
N LEU A 376 -7.49 -21.19 -14.96
CA LEU A 376 -6.18 -21.74 -15.28
C LEU A 376 -5.49 -20.84 -16.30
N ASP A 377 -4.17 -20.71 -16.18
CA ASP A 377 -3.34 -20.19 -17.26
C ASP A 377 -1.97 -20.85 -17.26
N ASN A 378 -1.33 -20.87 -18.44
CA ASN A 378 0.04 -21.32 -18.60
C ASN A 378 1.00 -20.28 -18.00
N CYS A 379 1.91 -20.73 -17.15
CA CYS A 379 2.99 -19.92 -16.62
C CYS A 379 4.31 -20.29 -17.28
N GLN A 380 4.98 -19.28 -17.83
CA GLN A 380 6.25 -19.44 -18.51
C GLN A 380 7.29 -18.47 -17.93
N GLU A 381 8.44 -18.98 -17.52
CA GLU A 381 9.58 -18.17 -17.07
C GLU A 381 10.86 -18.65 -17.75
N TYR A 382 11.54 -17.76 -18.45
CA TYR A 382 12.88 -18.02 -18.94
C TYR A 382 13.87 -17.97 -17.77
N ALA A 383 14.45 -19.12 -17.45
CA ALA A 383 15.58 -19.22 -16.55
C ALA A 383 16.86 -18.91 -17.33
N ASP A 384 17.18 -17.61 -17.40
CA ASP A 384 18.35 -17.14 -18.13
C ASP A 384 19.65 -17.59 -17.48
N VAL A 385 20.55 -18.08 -18.31
CA VAL A 385 21.92 -18.37 -17.93
C VAL A 385 22.74 -17.08 -18.05
N TRP A 386 23.07 -16.49 -16.91
CA TRP A 386 23.85 -15.25 -16.85
C TRP A 386 25.35 -15.44 -17.08
N GLU A 387 25.86 -16.66 -16.83
CA GLU A 387 27.26 -17.01 -17.04
C GLU A 387 27.38 -17.96 -18.23
N GLN A 388 27.98 -17.47 -19.32
CA GLN A 388 28.26 -18.29 -20.50
C GLN A 388 29.22 -19.43 -20.12
N GLY A 389 28.74 -20.67 -20.25
CA GLY A 389 29.53 -21.89 -20.08
C GLY A 389 29.05 -22.94 -21.05
N ILE A 390 29.96 -23.80 -21.51
CA ILE A 390 29.63 -24.92 -22.41
C ILE A 390 28.53 -25.77 -21.75
N GLY A 391 27.41 -25.95 -22.45
CA GLY A 391 26.26 -26.73 -21.97
C GLY A 391 25.24 -25.96 -21.12
N ARG A 392 25.47 -24.68 -20.80
CA ARG A 392 24.48 -23.84 -20.13
C ARG A 392 23.66 -23.07 -21.16
N GLN A 393 22.39 -23.43 -21.31
CA GLN A 393 21.42 -22.73 -22.17
C GLN A 393 20.30 -22.18 -21.31
N SER A 394 19.76 -21.02 -21.68
CA SER A 394 18.52 -20.53 -21.08
C SER A 394 17.43 -21.58 -21.26
N GLN A 395 16.73 -21.92 -20.17
CA GLN A 395 15.66 -22.91 -20.19
C GLN A 395 14.33 -22.21 -19.98
N LEU A 396 13.36 -22.50 -20.84
CA LEU A 396 11.98 -22.09 -20.61
C LEU A 396 11.38 -23.04 -19.57
N LYS A 397 11.13 -22.53 -18.37
CA LYS A 397 10.34 -23.25 -17.36
C LYS A 397 8.88 -23.04 -17.68
N VAL A 398 8.16 -24.13 -17.84
CA VAL A 398 6.72 -24.15 -18.11
C VAL A 398 6.02 -24.75 -16.90
N GLY A 399 4.84 -24.24 -16.58
CA GLY A 399 3.97 -24.75 -15.54
C GLY A 399 2.57 -24.21 -15.69
N THR A 400 1.70 -24.51 -14.74
CA THR A 400 0.32 -24.03 -14.74
C THR A 400 0.03 -23.28 -13.45
N ALA A 401 -0.66 -22.15 -13.57
CA ALA A 401 -1.21 -21.43 -12.43
C ALA A 401 -2.73 -21.58 -12.40
N GLY A 402 -3.26 -21.72 -11.19
CA GLY A 402 -4.69 -21.73 -10.92
C GLY A 402 -5.07 -20.54 -10.04
N THR A 403 -6.27 -20.01 -10.21
CA THR A 403 -6.89 -19.07 -9.28
C THR A 403 -8.32 -19.52 -9.04
N TYR A 404 -8.68 -19.73 -7.78
CA TYR A 404 -10.06 -19.95 -7.39
C TYR A 404 -10.78 -18.60 -7.26
N VAL A 405 -11.92 -18.46 -7.92
CA VAL A 405 -12.72 -17.24 -7.94
C VAL A 405 -14.09 -17.55 -7.37
N TRP A 406 -14.48 -16.83 -6.33
CA TRP A 406 -15.81 -17.00 -5.76
C TRP A 406 -16.86 -16.41 -6.70
N ALA A 407 -17.92 -17.17 -6.91
CA ALA A 407 -19.03 -16.82 -7.76
C ALA A 407 -20.16 -16.24 -6.90
N ASP A 408 -20.27 -14.91 -6.86
CA ASP A 408 -21.46 -14.28 -6.27
C ASP A 408 -22.59 -14.17 -7.29
N ASP A 409 -23.82 -14.13 -6.77
CA ASP A 409 -25.07 -13.99 -7.53
C ASP A 409 -25.39 -15.23 -8.41
N VAL A 410 -24.94 -16.41 -7.97
CA VAL A 410 -25.27 -17.70 -8.61
C VAL A 410 -26.69 -18.13 -8.23
N ALA A 411 -27.50 -18.45 -9.23
CA ALA A 411 -28.85 -18.95 -8.99
C ALA A 411 -28.80 -20.35 -8.32
N PRO A 412 -29.72 -20.67 -7.40
CA PRO A 412 -29.81 -22.02 -6.82
C PRO A 412 -29.92 -23.10 -7.90
N GLY A 413 -29.15 -24.17 -7.77
CA GLY A 413 -29.11 -25.28 -8.74
C GLY A 413 -28.44 -24.97 -10.09
N ALA A 414 -27.85 -23.79 -10.28
CA ALA A 414 -27.21 -23.41 -11.56
C ALA A 414 -26.06 -24.35 -11.97
N PHE A 415 -25.44 -25.02 -11.00
CA PHE A 415 -24.36 -25.98 -11.22
C PHE A 415 -24.79 -27.43 -10.94
N ASP A 416 -26.10 -27.73 -10.91
CA ASP A 416 -26.56 -29.11 -10.78
C ASP A 416 -26.15 -29.92 -12.02
N ALA A 417 -25.49 -31.05 -11.79
CA ALA A 417 -24.98 -31.87 -12.89
C ALA A 417 -26.09 -32.61 -13.62
N LYS A 418 -27.20 -32.94 -12.95
CA LYS A 418 -28.31 -33.71 -13.54
C LYS A 418 -28.97 -32.99 -14.73
N PRO A 419 -29.47 -31.75 -14.60
CA PRO A 419 -30.04 -31.02 -15.74
C PRO A 419 -29.06 -30.91 -16.91
N TYR A 420 -27.77 -30.73 -16.62
CA TYR A 420 -26.73 -30.70 -17.65
C TYR A 420 -26.61 -32.05 -18.38
N TYR A 421 -26.49 -33.16 -17.66
CA TYR A 421 -26.41 -34.49 -18.27
C TYR A 421 -27.67 -34.87 -19.02
N ASP A 422 -28.85 -34.54 -18.48
CA ASP A 422 -30.13 -34.77 -19.15
C ASP A 422 -30.17 -34.02 -20.49
N ASN A 423 -29.68 -32.76 -20.54
CA ASN A 423 -29.59 -31.99 -21.78
C ASN A 423 -28.51 -32.51 -22.75
N VAL A 424 -27.35 -32.94 -22.26
CA VAL A 424 -26.31 -33.57 -23.08
C VAL A 424 -26.83 -34.86 -23.73
N ALA A 425 -27.61 -35.65 -23.00
CA ALA A 425 -28.21 -36.89 -23.48
C ALA A 425 -29.23 -36.67 -24.61
N LYS A 426 -29.93 -35.52 -24.63
CA LYS A 426 -30.85 -35.15 -25.73
C LYS A 426 -30.12 -34.88 -27.05
N LYS A 427 -28.82 -34.57 -27.02
CA LYS A 427 -27.98 -34.29 -28.20
C LYS A 427 -28.49 -33.17 -29.11
N GLU A 428 -29.29 -32.23 -28.59
CA GLU A 428 -29.84 -31.10 -29.36
C GLU A 428 -28.76 -30.25 -30.04
N ARG A 429 -27.52 -30.24 -29.50
CA ARG A 429 -26.38 -29.56 -30.13
C ARG A 429 -25.99 -30.13 -31.50
N MET A 430 -26.38 -31.36 -31.83
CA MET A 430 -26.16 -31.94 -33.15
C MET A 430 -26.95 -31.22 -34.25
N ASP A 431 -28.05 -30.58 -33.86
CA ASP A 431 -28.94 -29.84 -34.76
C ASP A 431 -28.64 -28.32 -34.75
N LEU A 432 -27.57 -27.90 -34.07
CA LEU A 432 -27.15 -26.51 -34.02
C LEU A 432 -26.65 -26.06 -35.40
N THR A 433 -27.29 -25.04 -35.97
CA THR A 433 -26.91 -24.45 -37.26
C THR A 433 -26.32 -23.05 -37.03
N THR A 434 -25.73 -22.48 -38.08
CA THR A 434 -25.32 -21.06 -38.05
C THR A 434 -26.51 -20.13 -37.84
N ASP A 435 -27.67 -20.47 -38.41
CA ASP A 435 -28.88 -19.68 -38.29
C ASP A 435 -29.43 -19.74 -36.87
N SER A 436 -29.40 -20.91 -36.21
CA SER A 436 -29.83 -21.00 -34.82
C SER A 436 -28.90 -20.22 -33.87
N LEU A 437 -27.59 -20.23 -34.13
CA LEU A 437 -26.64 -19.38 -33.40
C LEU A 437 -26.88 -17.88 -33.66
N PHE A 438 -27.21 -17.51 -34.88
CA PHE A 438 -27.55 -16.14 -35.24
C PHE A 438 -28.84 -15.68 -34.56
N ASP A 439 -29.84 -16.54 -34.50
CA ASP A 439 -31.13 -16.27 -33.86
C ASP A 439 -31.04 -16.24 -32.33
N ASP A 440 -30.07 -16.94 -31.73
CA ASP A 440 -29.79 -16.92 -30.29
C ASP A 440 -29.14 -15.59 -29.84
N ILE A 441 -28.60 -14.80 -30.76
CA ILE A 441 -28.11 -13.45 -30.46
C ILE A 441 -29.28 -12.58 -30.02
N GLN A 442 -29.15 -11.92 -28.86
CA GLN A 442 -30.13 -10.95 -28.37
C GLN A 442 -30.10 -9.64 -29.20
N TRP A 443 -30.52 -9.71 -30.46
CA TRP A 443 -30.59 -8.57 -31.38
C TRP A 443 -31.32 -7.36 -30.80
N PRO A 444 -32.45 -7.50 -30.07
CA PRO A 444 -33.11 -6.34 -29.45
C PRO A 444 -32.21 -5.63 -28.44
N HIS A 445 -31.35 -6.36 -27.72
CA HIS A 445 -30.38 -5.77 -26.81
C HIS A 445 -29.26 -5.07 -27.58
N ILE A 446 -28.68 -5.71 -28.60
CA ILE A 446 -27.66 -5.11 -29.46
C ILE A 446 -28.16 -3.81 -30.11
N ARG A 447 -29.40 -3.80 -30.64
CA ARG A 447 -30.05 -2.62 -31.22
C ARG A 447 -30.26 -1.48 -30.23
N ARG A 448 -30.25 -1.75 -28.92
CA ARG A 448 -30.27 -0.70 -27.87
C ARG A 448 -28.88 -0.20 -27.52
N VAL A 449 -27.88 -1.09 -27.50
CA VAL A 449 -26.50 -0.78 -27.10
C VAL A 449 -25.75 0.00 -28.18
N ILE A 450 -25.84 -0.41 -29.45
CA ILE A 450 -25.07 0.21 -30.55
C ILE A 450 -25.38 1.71 -30.70
N PRO A 451 -26.66 2.15 -30.79
CA PRO A 451 -26.95 3.59 -30.92
C PRO A 451 -26.47 4.40 -29.72
N LEU A 452 -26.45 3.80 -28.52
CA LEU A 452 -25.95 4.47 -27.33
C LEU A 452 -24.44 4.70 -27.39
N HIS A 453 -23.67 3.74 -27.93
CA HIS A 453 -22.24 3.93 -28.22
C HIS A 453 -21.99 5.02 -29.27
N TRP A 454 -22.76 5.06 -30.35
CA TRP A 454 -22.68 6.10 -31.37
C TRP A 454 -23.00 7.50 -30.82
N THR A 455 -24.03 7.58 -29.98
CA THR A 455 -24.42 8.81 -29.29
C THR A 455 -23.32 9.26 -28.34
N ARG A 456 -22.73 8.33 -27.58
CA ARG A 456 -21.65 8.62 -26.65
C ARG A 456 -20.43 9.21 -27.37
N VAL A 457 -20.05 8.68 -28.53
CA VAL A 457 -18.95 9.25 -29.35
C VAL A 457 -19.21 10.72 -29.68
N LEU A 458 -20.42 11.06 -30.13
CA LEU A 458 -20.77 12.45 -30.45
C LEU A 458 -20.72 13.37 -29.22
N VAL A 459 -21.20 12.87 -28.08
CA VAL A 459 -21.23 13.62 -26.81
C VAL A 459 -19.83 13.82 -26.23
N GLU A 460 -18.95 12.82 -26.32
CA GLU A 460 -17.55 12.94 -25.87
C GLU A 460 -16.71 13.81 -26.82
N PHE A 461 -17.06 13.86 -28.11
CA PHE A 461 -16.40 14.73 -29.09
C PHE A 461 -16.70 16.21 -28.85
N TYR A 462 -17.95 16.56 -28.55
CA TYR A 462 -18.40 17.95 -28.41
C TYR A 462 -18.64 18.33 -26.94
N THR A 463 -17.82 19.22 -26.41
CA THR A 463 -17.88 19.63 -24.98
C THR A 463 -19.21 20.26 -24.57
N GLY A 464 -19.94 20.91 -25.48
CA GLY A 464 -21.26 21.47 -25.16
C GLY A 464 -22.33 20.41 -24.83
N PHE A 465 -22.05 19.12 -25.06
CA PHE A 465 -22.90 18.01 -24.62
C PHE A 465 -22.49 17.39 -23.28
N GLU A 466 -21.49 17.92 -22.57
CA GLU A 466 -21.06 17.41 -21.26
C GLU A 466 -22.23 17.15 -20.28
N PRO A 467 -23.28 18.01 -20.19
CA PRO A 467 -24.43 17.75 -19.33
C PRO A 467 -25.23 16.46 -19.67
N LEU A 468 -25.11 15.94 -20.89
CA LEU A 468 -25.78 14.71 -21.33
C LEU A 468 -25.01 13.45 -20.93
N LEU A 469 -23.71 13.57 -20.64
CA LEU A 469 -22.82 12.43 -20.42
C LEU A 469 -23.26 11.59 -19.21
N ASP A 470 -23.68 12.23 -18.12
CA ASP A 470 -24.21 11.55 -16.93
C ASP A 470 -25.48 10.76 -17.25
N GLY A 471 -26.36 11.31 -18.08
CA GLY A 471 -27.58 10.66 -18.54
C GLY A 471 -27.29 9.41 -19.38
N ILE A 472 -26.34 9.52 -20.30
CA ILE A 472 -25.88 8.40 -21.16
C ILE A 472 -25.19 7.32 -20.33
N ASN A 473 -24.28 7.71 -19.42
CA ASN A 473 -23.61 6.80 -18.51
C ASN A 473 -24.61 6.08 -17.61
N LYS A 474 -25.66 6.76 -17.14
CA LYS A 474 -26.75 6.15 -16.40
C LYS A 474 -27.47 5.10 -17.25
N MET A 475 -27.76 5.39 -18.52
CA MET A 475 -28.39 4.41 -19.42
C MET A 475 -27.54 3.14 -19.57
N PHE A 476 -26.22 3.25 -19.78
CA PHE A 476 -25.32 2.09 -19.81
C PHE A 476 -25.32 1.27 -18.50
N ARG A 477 -25.72 1.89 -17.38
CA ARG A 477 -25.72 1.27 -16.04
C ARG A 477 -27.09 0.78 -15.59
N THR A 478 -28.15 0.96 -16.39
CA THR A 478 -29.53 0.60 -16.05
C THR A 478 -30.15 -0.35 -17.07
N ALA A 479 -31.08 -1.19 -16.62
CA ALA A 479 -31.91 -1.96 -17.53
C ALA A 479 -32.68 -1.03 -18.48
N PRO A 480 -32.93 -1.44 -19.74
CA PRO A 480 -32.64 -2.75 -20.33
C PRO A 480 -31.25 -2.86 -21.02
N VAL A 481 -30.37 -1.87 -20.86
CA VAL A 481 -29.02 -1.88 -21.47
C VAL A 481 -28.03 -2.62 -20.58
N ALA A 482 -28.08 -2.43 -19.26
CA ALA A 482 -27.26 -3.20 -18.33
C ALA A 482 -27.90 -4.57 -18.05
N LEU A 483 -27.53 -5.62 -18.78
CA LEU A 483 -28.02 -6.99 -18.54
C LEU A 483 -27.32 -7.67 -17.35
N HIS A 484 -25.99 -7.68 -17.34
CA HIS A 484 -25.16 -8.36 -16.33
C HIS A 484 -24.25 -7.38 -15.58
N ARG A 485 -24.80 -6.23 -15.17
CA ARG A 485 -24.01 -5.22 -14.45
C ARG A 485 -23.58 -5.76 -13.09
N MET A 486 -22.28 -5.70 -12.83
CA MET A 486 -21.73 -5.94 -11.50
C MET A 486 -22.31 -4.94 -10.49
N ARG A 487 -22.65 -5.43 -9.29
CA ARG A 487 -23.12 -4.61 -8.17
C ARG A 487 -22.10 -3.51 -7.86
N GLU A 488 -22.59 -2.32 -7.50
CA GLU A 488 -21.73 -1.18 -7.21
C GLU A 488 -20.85 -1.47 -5.98
N GLY A 489 -19.56 -1.19 -6.10
CA GLY A 489 -18.57 -1.50 -5.05
C GLY A 489 -18.22 -2.98 -4.89
N ARG A 490 -18.79 -3.90 -5.69
CA ARG A 490 -18.45 -5.33 -5.62
C ARG A 490 -16.96 -5.53 -5.94
N LYS A 491 -16.29 -6.28 -5.07
CA LYS A 491 -14.93 -6.78 -5.28
C LYS A 491 -15.00 -8.29 -5.36
N THR A 492 -14.60 -8.84 -6.49
CA THR A 492 -14.51 -10.30 -6.66
C THR A 492 -13.46 -10.83 -5.69
N ARG A 493 -13.83 -11.83 -4.89
CA ARG A 493 -12.88 -12.55 -4.04
C ARG A 493 -12.16 -13.54 -4.93
N CYS A 494 -10.84 -13.60 -4.82
CA CYS A 494 -9.99 -14.54 -5.56
C CYS A 494 -8.93 -15.11 -4.63
N GLN A 495 -8.61 -16.39 -4.78
CA GLN A 495 -7.55 -17.10 -4.07
C GLN A 495 -6.59 -17.70 -5.09
N PRO A 496 -5.37 -17.17 -5.21
CA PRO A 496 -4.33 -17.83 -6.00
C PRO A 496 -4.08 -19.24 -5.46
N LEU A 497 -4.01 -20.20 -6.36
CA LEU A 497 -3.59 -21.57 -6.07
C LEU A 497 -2.07 -21.67 -6.27
N GLY A 498 -1.44 -22.60 -5.58
CA GLY A 498 -0.03 -22.92 -5.75
C GLY A 498 0.23 -23.44 -7.15
N THR A 499 1.16 -22.82 -7.86
CA THR A 499 1.55 -23.23 -9.22
C THR A 499 2.15 -24.63 -9.22
N ASN A 500 1.89 -25.41 -10.26
CA ASN A 500 2.55 -26.70 -10.50
C ASN A 500 3.41 -26.65 -11.78
N SER A 501 4.35 -27.60 -11.89
CA SER A 501 5.23 -27.73 -13.06
C SER A 501 4.61 -28.53 -14.20
N GLU A 502 3.30 -28.73 -14.18
CA GLU A 502 2.61 -29.53 -15.17
C GLU A 502 2.40 -28.75 -16.46
N HIS A 503 2.60 -29.43 -17.58
CA HIS A 503 2.46 -28.84 -18.90
C HIS A 503 0.99 -28.95 -19.35
N SER A 504 0.22 -27.88 -19.18
CA SER A 504 -1.21 -27.86 -19.52
C SER A 504 -1.50 -28.11 -21.00
N THR A 505 -0.51 -27.98 -21.89
CA THR A 505 -0.66 -28.30 -23.31
C THR A 505 -0.72 -29.81 -23.57
N GLU A 506 -0.18 -30.62 -22.66
CA GLU A 506 -0.22 -32.08 -22.74
C GLU A 506 -1.45 -32.61 -21.99
N LEU A 507 -2.13 -33.60 -22.58
CA LEU A 507 -3.37 -34.13 -22.00
C LEU A 507 -3.18 -34.70 -20.58
N GLN A 508 -2.09 -35.45 -20.36
CA GLN A 508 -1.76 -35.97 -19.03
C GLN A 508 -1.28 -34.88 -18.07
N GLY A 509 -0.57 -33.87 -18.56
CA GLY A 509 -0.14 -32.72 -17.77
C GLY A 509 -1.35 -31.92 -17.28
N MET A 510 -2.32 -31.64 -18.15
CA MET A 510 -3.59 -31.00 -17.78
C MET A 510 -4.35 -31.82 -16.73
N ALA A 511 -4.41 -33.15 -16.86
CA ALA A 511 -5.06 -34.02 -15.87
C ALA A 511 -4.46 -33.83 -14.48
N ARG A 512 -3.13 -33.98 -14.37
CA ARG A 512 -2.39 -33.83 -13.11
C ARG A 512 -2.48 -32.41 -12.55
N ALA A 513 -2.47 -31.40 -13.42
CA ALA A 513 -2.63 -30.01 -13.01
C ALA A 513 -4.00 -29.77 -12.35
N VAL A 514 -5.08 -30.27 -12.96
CA VAL A 514 -6.44 -30.13 -12.41
C VAL A 514 -6.58 -30.90 -11.10
N GLU A 515 -6.04 -32.12 -11.01
CA GLU A 515 -6.07 -32.91 -9.76
C GLU A 515 -5.32 -32.24 -8.62
N ASP A 516 -4.13 -31.67 -8.90
CA ASP A 516 -3.37 -30.90 -7.93
C ASP A 516 -4.17 -29.68 -7.44
N PHE A 517 -4.78 -28.92 -8.35
CA PHE A 517 -5.61 -27.79 -7.96
C PHE A 517 -6.87 -28.20 -7.19
N ASP A 518 -7.56 -29.27 -7.60
CA ASP A 518 -8.71 -29.81 -6.87
C ASP A 518 -8.31 -30.19 -5.43
N GLN A 519 -7.14 -30.83 -5.26
CA GLN A 519 -6.59 -31.15 -3.93
C GLN A 519 -6.26 -29.89 -3.11
N GLN A 520 -5.76 -28.84 -3.74
CA GLN A 520 -5.53 -27.56 -3.08
C GLN A 520 -6.85 -26.91 -2.62
N ILE A 521 -7.86 -26.91 -3.49
CA ILE A 521 -9.21 -26.38 -3.21
C ILE A 521 -9.93 -27.23 -2.15
N GLY A 522 -9.64 -28.53 -2.06
CA GLY A 522 -10.29 -29.48 -1.16
C GLY A 522 -11.41 -30.30 -1.80
N ILE A 523 -11.55 -30.23 -3.13
CA ILE A 523 -12.51 -31.04 -3.89
C ILE A 523 -12.02 -32.49 -3.90
N LYS A 524 -12.86 -33.42 -3.46
CA LYS A 524 -12.50 -34.85 -3.44
C LYS A 524 -12.66 -35.44 -4.84
N THR A 525 -11.56 -35.94 -5.41
CA THR A 525 -11.47 -36.47 -6.79
C THR A 525 -12.36 -37.69 -7.09
N HIS A 526 -12.95 -38.34 -6.08
CA HIS A 526 -13.58 -39.65 -6.23
C HIS A 526 -15.11 -39.69 -6.11
N GLU A 527 -15.76 -38.59 -5.74
CA GLU A 527 -17.22 -38.54 -5.73
C GLU A 527 -17.68 -37.86 -7.03
N ALA A 528 -18.37 -38.61 -7.89
CA ALA A 528 -19.00 -38.11 -9.13
C ALA A 528 -20.20 -37.18 -8.82
N GLY A 529 -19.96 -36.23 -7.93
CA GLY A 529 -20.90 -35.84 -6.90
C GLY A 529 -21.72 -34.66 -7.34
N LYS A 530 -22.85 -34.93 -7.99
CA LYS A 530 -24.06 -34.06 -8.15
C LYS A 530 -23.88 -32.66 -8.76
N GLN A 531 -22.70 -32.09 -8.78
CA GLN A 531 -22.40 -30.70 -9.11
C GLN A 531 -21.36 -30.60 -10.22
N LEU A 532 -21.49 -29.54 -11.00
CA LEU A 532 -20.52 -29.15 -12.01
C LEU A 532 -19.47 -28.25 -11.38
N HIS A 533 -18.20 -28.55 -11.63
CA HIS A 533 -17.10 -27.62 -11.36
C HIS A 533 -16.73 -26.92 -12.65
N TRP A 534 -16.72 -25.60 -12.59
CA TRP A 534 -16.41 -24.76 -13.72
C TRP A 534 -14.93 -24.40 -13.73
N ILE A 535 -14.29 -24.70 -14.86
CA ILE A 535 -12.88 -24.41 -15.11
C ILE A 535 -12.80 -23.46 -16.30
N ARG A 536 -11.98 -22.43 -16.22
CA ARG A 536 -11.81 -21.43 -17.27
C ARG A 536 -10.35 -21.28 -17.61
N GLY A 537 -10.06 -20.74 -18.78
CA GLY A 537 -8.68 -20.47 -19.21
C GLY A 537 -8.63 -19.97 -20.64
N ASP A 538 -7.46 -20.07 -21.27
CA ASP A 538 -7.30 -19.75 -22.68
C ASP A 538 -7.94 -20.82 -23.60
N GLY A 539 -7.91 -20.58 -24.92
CA GLY A 539 -8.47 -21.50 -25.90
C GLY A 539 -7.80 -22.87 -25.90
N ALA A 540 -6.49 -22.92 -25.64
CA ALA A 540 -5.73 -24.16 -25.55
C ALA A 540 -6.14 -24.97 -24.30
N SER A 541 -6.27 -24.32 -23.15
CA SER A 541 -6.73 -24.93 -21.91
C SER A 541 -8.15 -25.47 -22.04
N PHE A 542 -9.05 -24.71 -22.68
CA PHE A 542 -10.41 -25.15 -23.00
C PHE A 542 -10.42 -26.42 -23.87
N ALA A 543 -9.68 -26.41 -24.98
CA ALA A 543 -9.58 -27.55 -25.88
C ALA A 543 -9.01 -28.80 -25.17
N ASN A 544 -7.98 -28.62 -24.34
CA ASN A 544 -7.36 -29.72 -23.62
C ASN A 544 -8.25 -30.29 -22.51
N LEU A 545 -9.01 -29.46 -21.79
CA LEU A 545 -10.02 -29.95 -20.84
C LEU A 545 -11.14 -30.73 -21.55
N HIS A 546 -11.54 -30.30 -22.73
CA HIS A 546 -12.52 -31.04 -23.52
C HIS A 546 -11.97 -32.40 -23.98
N ASN A 547 -10.75 -32.42 -24.50
CA ASN A 547 -10.03 -33.66 -24.84
C ASN A 547 -9.89 -34.58 -23.63
N LEU A 548 -9.64 -34.02 -22.44
CA LEU A 548 -9.51 -34.76 -21.20
C LEU A 548 -10.82 -35.48 -20.86
N SER A 549 -11.94 -34.77 -20.93
CA SER A 549 -13.28 -35.35 -20.72
C SER A 549 -13.63 -36.44 -21.75
N THR A 550 -13.04 -36.39 -22.94
CA THR A 550 -13.33 -37.33 -24.04
C THR A 550 -12.44 -38.58 -23.97
N TYR A 551 -11.13 -38.40 -23.86
CA TYR A 551 -10.14 -39.47 -24.01
C TYR A 551 -9.72 -40.10 -22.68
N MET A 552 -9.76 -39.35 -21.58
CA MET A 552 -9.30 -39.81 -20.27
C MET A 552 -10.43 -40.22 -19.34
N ALA A 553 -11.69 -40.14 -19.80
CA ALA A 553 -12.87 -40.61 -19.07
C ALA A 553 -12.78 -42.04 -18.49
N PRO A 554 -12.07 -43.01 -19.11
CA PRO A 554 -11.90 -44.34 -18.50
C PRO A 554 -10.95 -44.39 -17.31
N LEU A 555 -10.00 -43.45 -17.23
CA LEU A 555 -8.94 -43.43 -16.22
C LEU A 555 -9.19 -42.38 -15.13
N TYR A 556 -9.94 -41.33 -15.46
CA TYR A 556 -10.19 -40.18 -14.60
C TYR A 556 -11.64 -39.71 -14.74
N ASN A 557 -12.25 -39.29 -13.63
CA ASN A 557 -13.62 -38.82 -13.61
C ASN A 557 -13.72 -37.30 -13.84
N PHE A 558 -13.55 -36.85 -15.09
CA PHE A 558 -13.71 -35.44 -15.47
C PHE A 558 -15.11 -35.08 -15.97
N LYS A 559 -16.10 -35.98 -15.83
CA LYS A 559 -17.45 -35.79 -16.39
C LYS A 559 -18.22 -34.63 -15.79
N ASN A 560 -17.89 -34.23 -14.57
CA ASN A 560 -18.52 -33.10 -13.88
C ASN A 560 -17.70 -31.80 -13.99
N LYS A 561 -16.64 -31.78 -14.81
CA LYS A 561 -15.89 -30.56 -15.10
C LYS A 561 -16.43 -29.94 -16.39
N ILE A 562 -16.88 -28.68 -16.30
CA ILE A 562 -17.25 -27.88 -17.47
C ILE A 562 -16.16 -26.86 -17.73
N SER A 563 -15.85 -26.61 -19.00
CA SER A 563 -14.83 -25.65 -19.39
C SER A 563 -15.41 -24.54 -20.25
N THR A 564 -14.91 -23.31 -20.09
CA THR A 564 -15.19 -22.18 -21.01
C THR A 564 -13.94 -21.35 -21.22
N PRO A 565 -13.72 -20.78 -22.42
CA PRO A 565 -12.71 -19.76 -22.62
C PRO A 565 -12.96 -18.53 -21.73
N GLU A 566 -11.89 -17.90 -21.28
CA GLU A 566 -11.96 -16.63 -20.59
C GLU A 566 -12.23 -15.48 -21.56
N ILE A 567 -13.08 -14.54 -21.13
CA ILE A 567 -13.64 -13.49 -22.00
C ILE A 567 -12.52 -12.59 -22.56
N TRP A 568 -11.46 -12.35 -21.78
CA TRP A 568 -10.33 -11.55 -22.27
C TRP A 568 -9.52 -12.26 -23.36
N HIS A 569 -9.42 -13.60 -23.31
CA HIS A 569 -8.78 -14.36 -24.39
C HIS A 569 -9.65 -14.36 -25.64
N THR A 570 -10.98 -14.46 -25.51
CA THR A 570 -11.90 -14.30 -26.63
C THR A 570 -11.74 -12.91 -27.27
N GLY A 571 -11.72 -11.85 -26.46
CA GLY A 571 -11.52 -10.48 -26.97
C GLY A 571 -10.17 -10.27 -27.66
N ALA A 572 -9.09 -10.93 -27.20
CA ALA A 572 -7.80 -10.90 -27.87
C ALA A 572 -7.81 -11.66 -29.20
N THR A 573 -8.49 -12.80 -29.26
CA THR A 573 -8.68 -13.58 -30.49
C THR A 573 -9.49 -12.81 -31.52
N ASP A 574 -10.56 -12.14 -31.10
CA ASP A 574 -11.40 -11.32 -31.98
C ASP A 574 -10.62 -10.12 -32.54
N LEU A 575 -9.79 -9.48 -31.69
CA LEU A 575 -8.89 -8.40 -32.11
C LEU A 575 -7.89 -8.88 -33.16
N ASN A 576 -7.23 -10.02 -32.92
CA ASN A 576 -6.28 -10.62 -33.84
C ASN A 576 -6.95 -11.04 -35.16
N SER A 577 -8.15 -11.61 -35.09
CA SER A 577 -8.94 -11.99 -36.26
C SER A 577 -9.33 -10.76 -37.09
N THR A 578 -9.80 -9.71 -36.43
CA THR A 578 -10.13 -8.44 -37.07
C THR A 578 -8.90 -7.82 -37.73
N ALA A 579 -7.75 -7.82 -37.04
CA ALA A 579 -6.51 -7.33 -37.61
C ALA A 579 -6.07 -8.17 -38.81
N ALA A 580 -6.01 -9.49 -38.70
CA ALA A 580 -5.58 -10.37 -39.77
C ALA A 580 -6.44 -10.21 -41.05
N ASN A 581 -7.75 -10.04 -40.88
CA ASN A 581 -8.69 -9.97 -42.00
C ASN A 581 -8.83 -8.56 -42.61
N HIS A 582 -8.71 -7.49 -41.80
CA HIS A 582 -9.09 -6.14 -42.23
C HIS A 582 -7.95 -5.12 -42.24
N TYR A 583 -6.73 -5.46 -41.81
CA TYR A 583 -5.60 -4.52 -41.93
C TYR A 583 -5.23 -4.22 -43.39
N GLY A 584 -5.34 -5.20 -44.29
CA GLY A 584 -4.88 -5.09 -45.67
C GLY A 584 -3.35 -4.98 -45.78
N PRO A 585 -2.78 -4.63 -46.95
CA PRO A 585 -1.32 -4.43 -47.12
C PRO A 585 -0.79 -3.15 -46.46
N ALA A 586 0.51 -3.08 -46.16
CA ALA A 586 1.12 -1.90 -45.52
C ALA A 586 1.00 -0.62 -46.37
N THR A 587 1.04 -0.77 -47.70
CA THR A 587 0.93 0.28 -48.71
C THR A 587 -0.49 0.40 -49.27
N SER A 588 -1.50 -0.11 -48.55
CA SER A 588 -2.89 -0.06 -49.00
C SER A 588 -3.31 1.38 -49.32
N ARG A 589 -3.86 1.57 -50.54
CA ARG A 589 -4.50 2.81 -50.98
C ARG A 589 -5.99 2.84 -50.65
N ASP A 590 -6.56 1.71 -50.25
CA ASP A 590 -7.95 1.58 -49.90
C ASP A 590 -8.23 2.34 -48.59
N PRO A 591 -9.08 3.39 -48.60
CA PRO A 591 -9.40 4.17 -47.42
C PRO A 591 -10.14 3.35 -46.35
N SER A 592 -10.78 2.23 -46.72
CA SER A 592 -11.47 1.35 -45.76
C SER A 592 -10.52 0.41 -45.01
N SER A 593 -9.28 0.24 -45.49
CA SER A 593 -8.31 -0.64 -44.85
C SER A 593 -7.78 -0.07 -43.53
N LEU A 594 -7.64 -0.91 -42.50
CA LEU A 594 -7.12 -0.44 -41.21
C LEU A 594 -5.67 0.02 -41.33
N SER A 595 -4.87 -0.51 -42.27
CA SER A 595 -3.50 -0.01 -42.51
C SER A 595 -3.49 1.44 -42.95
N ARG A 596 -4.39 1.83 -43.87
CA ARG A 596 -4.47 3.21 -44.35
C ARG A 596 -4.94 4.13 -43.22
N CYS A 597 -5.99 3.73 -42.50
CA CYS A 597 -6.52 4.48 -41.36
C CYS A 597 -5.46 4.68 -40.27
N SER A 598 -4.72 3.63 -39.93
CA SER A 598 -3.65 3.67 -38.92
C SER A 598 -2.54 4.62 -39.32
N ASN A 599 -2.09 4.56 -40.58
CA ASN A 599 -1.05 5.45 -41.10
C ASN A 599 -1.49 6.93 -41.03
N VAL A 600 -2.74 7.24 -41.38
CA VAL A 600 -3.30 8.59 -41.28
C VAL A 600 -3.39 9.06 -39.83
N ALA A 601 -3.77 8.17 -38.91
CA ALA A 601 -3.83 8.44 -37.47
C ALA A 601 -2.46 8.44 -36.76
N GLY A 602 -1.36 8.19 -37.48
CA GLY A 602 -0.01 8.14 -36.91
C GLY A 602 0.29 6.88 -36.09
N PHE A 603 -0.52 5.83 -36.21
CA PHE A 603 -0.25 4.53 -35.61
C PHE A 603 0.65 3.68 -36.50
N LYS A 604 1.61 3.00 -35.86
CA LYS A 604 2.44 2.00 -36.54
C LYS A 604 1.61 0.74 -36.77
N ARG A 605 1.66 0.22 -37.99
CA ARG A 605 1.15 -1.12 -38.31
C ARG A 605 1.83 -2.19 -37.41
N PRO A 606 1.07 -3.12 -36.79
CA PRO A 606 1.63 -4.28 -36.10
C PRO A 606 2.59 -5.05 -37.01
N SER A 607 3.73 -5.46 -36.47
CA SER A 607 4.70 -6.29 -37.21
C SER A 607 4.11 -7.64 -37.60
N ASN A 608 3.22 -8.18 -36.76
CA ASN A 608 2.47 -9.41 -37.02
C ASN A 608 0.97 -9.17 -36.82
N VAL A 609 0.20 -9.18 -37.92
CA VAL A 609 -1.26 -8.97 -37.86
C VAL A 609 -2.03 -10.18 -37.32
N LYS A 610 -1.39 -11.36 -37.22
CA LYS A 610 -1.99 -12.57 -36.63
C LYS A 610 -1.82 -12.64 -35.11
N SER A 611 -0.88 -11.87 -34.56
CA SER A 611 -0.58 -11.80 -33.13
C SER A 611 -0.20 -10.37 -32.80
N CYS A 612 -1.22 -9.53 -32.68
CA CYS A 612 -1.07 -8.12 -32.43
C CYS A 612 -0.89 -7.87 -30.92
N ASP A 613 -0.09 -6.85 -30.59
CA ASP A 613 -0.07 -6.33 -29.22
C ASP A 613 -1.46 -5.78 -28.88
N TYR A 614 -2.07 -6.30 -27.81
CA TYR A 614 -3.47 -6.03 -27.47
C TYR A 614 -3.76 -4.53 -27.29
N TYR A 615 -3.10 -3.87 -26.32
CA TYR A 615 -3.42 -2.49 -25.96
C TYR A 615 -3.19 -1.46 -27.08
N PRO A 616 -2.03 -1.47 -27.79
CA PRO A 616 -1.82 -0.56 -28.91
C PRO A 616 -2.86 -0.76 -30.03
N THR A 617 -3.23 -2.01 -30.30
CA THR A 617 -4.15 -2.35 -31.38
C THR A 617 -5.60 -1.98 -31.03
N VAL A 618 -6.05 -2.27 -29.80
CA VAL A 618 -7.36 -1.82 -29.30
C VAL A 618 -7.47 -0.29 -29.35
N ARG A 619 -6.44 0.43 -28.91
CA ARG A 619 -6.42 1.90 -28.96
C ARG A 619 -6.56 2.42 -30.39
N ASN A 620 -5.82 1.83 -31.32
CA ASN A 620 -5.87 2.19 -32.72
C ASN A 620 -7.27 1.93 -33.31
N PHE A 621 -7.84 0.74 -33.08
CA PHE A 621 -9.17 0.39 -33.58
C PHE A 621 -10.26 1.29 -32.99
N THR A 622 -10.17 1.59 -31.71
CA THR A 622 -11.11 2.50 -31.03
C THR A 622 -11.05 3.90 -31.65
N LEU A 623 -9.86 4.42 -31.94
CA LEU A 623 -9.74 5.73 -32.59
C LEU A 623 -10.31 5.72 -34.01
N ILE A 624 -9.97 4.71 -34.81
CA ILE A 624 -10.48 4.57 -36.19
C ILE A 624 -12.01 4.49 -36.16
N TRP A 625 -12.57 3.65 -35.30
CA TRP A 625 -14.01 3.52 -35.11
C TRP A 625 -14.66 4.85 -34.70
N THR A 626 -14.07 5.56 -33.74
CA THR A 626 -14.56 6.87 -33.28
C THR A 626 -14.56 7.89 -34.43
N ALA A 627 -13.48 7.96 -35.20
CA ALA A 627 -13.37 8.86 -36.35
C ALA A 627 -14.43 8.55 -37.42
N HIS A 628 -14.66 7.27 -37.73
CA HIS A 628 -15.69 6.86 -38.68
C HIS A 628 -17.10 7.18 -38.19
N VAL A 629 -17.40 6.97 -36.90
CA VAL A 629 -18.69 7.34 -36.32
C VAL A 629 -18.93 8.85 -36.45
N LEU A 630 -17.92 9.68 -36.19
CA LEU A 630 -18.02 11.14 -36.36
C LEU A 630 -18.21 11.54 -37.83
N ASP A 631 -17.52 10.88 -38.76
CA ASP A 631 -17.74 11.12 -40.20
C ASP A 631 -19.15 10.71 -40.64
N CYS A 632 -19.71 9.62 -40.10
CA CYS A 632 -21.11 9.26 -40.34
C CYS A 632 -22.08 10.33 -39.79
N TRP A 633 -21.81 10.92 -38.63
CA TRP A 633 -22.59 12.05 -38.13
C TRP A 633 -22.49 13.28 -39.04
N ARG A 634 -21.29 13.58 -39.54
CA ARG A 634 -21.05 14.65 -40.51
C ARG A 634 -21.90 14.45 -41.78
N ILE A 635 -21.88 13.24 -42.33
CA ILE A 635 -22.69 12.86 -43.52
C ILE A 635 -24.19 12.92 -43.20
N PHE A 636 -24.61 12.40 -42.05
CA PHE A 636 -26.02 12.39 -41.62
C PHE A 636 -26.60 13.80 -41.49
N PHE A 637 -25.82 14.76 -40.99
CA PHE A 637 -26.23 16.17 -40.91
C PHE A 637 -26.01 16.95 -42.21
N GLY A 638 -25.34 16.36 -43.21
CA GLY A 638 -25.05 17.01 -44.50
C GLY A 638 -24.13 18.22 -44.36
N VAL A 639 -23.14 18.16 -43.45
CA VAL A 639 -22.22 19.28 -43.14
C VAL A 639 -20.78 18.92 -43.49
N ASP A 640 -19.93 19.91 -43.71
CA ASP A 640 -18.49 19.69 -43.92
C ASP A 640 -17.71 19.71 -42.60
N ASP A 641 -18.12 20.55 -41.66
CA ASP A 641 -17.51 20.70 -40.34
C ASP A 641 -18.55 20.42 -39.25
N LEU A 642 -18.46 19.22 -38.67
CA LEU A 642 -19.36 18.77 -37.62
C LEU A 642 -19.24 19.62 -36.34
N GLN A 643 -18.02 20.05 -35.99
CA GLN A 643 -17.78 20.86 -34.79
C GLN A 643 -18.45 22.23 -34.95
N LYS A 644 -18.21 22.91 -36.07
CA LYS A 644 -18.81 24.21 -36.37
C LYS A 644 -20.34 24.14 -36.38
N TYR A 645 -20.91 23.09 -36.98
CA TYR A 645 -22.36 22.88 -36.97
C TYR A 645 -22.93 22.76 -35.55
N LEU A 646 -22.26 22.02 -34.66
CA LEU A 646 -22.68 21.88 -33.27
C LEU A 646 -22.52 23.19 -32.48
N ASP A 647 -21.46 23.95 -32.73
CA ASP A 647 -21.26 25.28 -32.16
C ASP A 647 -22.37 26.27 -32.57
N ASP A 648 -22.79 26.24 -33.84
CA ASP A 648 -23.90 27.06 -34.33
C ASP A 648 -25.23 26.67 -33.68
N LEU A 649 -25.48 25.37 -33.46
CA LEU A 649 -26.66 24.89 -32.73
C LEU A 649 -26.62 25.31 -31.24
N ALA A 650 -25.44 25.28 -30.62
CA ALA A 650 -25.25 25.72 -29.25
C ALA A 650 -25.54 27.22 -29.12
N ALA A 651 -25.02 28.04 -30.03
CA ALA A 651 -25.27 29.48 -30.08
C ALA A 651 -26.77 29.80 -30.24
N ARG A 652 -27.51 28.97 -31.00
CA ARG A 652 -28.97 29.08 -31.17
C ARG A 652 -29.78 28.45 -30.02
N LYS A 653 -29.13 27.81 -29.04
CA LYS A 653 -29.77 27.05 -27.95
C LYS A 653 -30.72 25.95 -28.45
N THR A 654 -30.39 25.33 -29.59
CA THR A 654 -31.17 24.27 -30.23
C THR A 654 -30.53 22.89 -30.08
N LEU A 655 -29.54 22.75 -29.19
CA LEU A 655 -28.95 21.44 -28.89
C LEU A 655 -30.01 20.50 -28.28
N PRO A 656 -30.05 19.22 -28.71
CA PRO A 656 -31.00 18.26 -28.17
C PRO A 656 -30.75 18.00 -26.69
N ASP A 657 -31.84 17.89 -25.94
CA ASP A 657 -31.81 17.44 -24.55
C ASP A 657 -31.82 15.91 -24.44
N LEU A 658 -31.58 15.39 -23.23
CA LEU A 658 -31.56 13.95 -22.99
C LEU A 658 -32.88 13.24 -23.37
N PRO A 659 -34.08 13.78 -23.09
CA PRO A 659 -35.35 13.23 -23.58
C PRO A 659 -35.44 13.08 -25.11
N VAL A 660 -34.98 14.08 -25.88
CA VAL A 660 -34.96 14.02 -27.35
C VAL A 660 -34.00 12.94 -27.83
N VAL A 661 -32.80 12.87 -27.25
CA VAL A 661 -31.80 11.83 -27.56
C VAL A 661 -32.36 10.44 -27.26
N LYS A 662 -32.99 10.24 -26.09
CA LYS A 662 -33.61 8.97 -25.71
C LYS A 662 -34.70 8.53 -26.68
N ARG A 663 -35.57 9.44 -27.10
CA ARG A 663 -36.64 9.12 -28.07
C ARG A 663 -36.06 8.64 -29.40
N ARG A 664 -35.00 9.29 -29.90
CA ARG A 664 -34.34 8.89 -31.14
C ARG A 664 -33.60 7.55 -31.03
N ILE A 665 -32.94 7.29 -29.91
CA ILE A 665 -32.32 5.99 -29.65
C ILE A 665 -33.38 4.87 -29.68
N ASN A 666 -34.54 5.11 -29.04
CA ASN A 666 -35.61 4.13 -28.99
C ASN A 666 -36.34 3.94 -30.32
N SER A 667 -36.42 4.97 -31.18
CA SER A 667 -37.07 4.85 -32.50
C SER A 667 -36.22 4.12 -33.55
N VAL A 668 -34.90 4.08 -33.38
CA VAL A 668 -33.98 3.36 -34.28
C VAL A 668 -33.86 1.88 -33.91
N GLY A 669 -34.25 1.51 -32.68
CA GLY A 669 -34.22 0.11 -32.20
C GLY A 669 -35.52 -0.69 -32.40
N GLY A 670 -36.54 -0.09 -33.01
CA GLY A 670 -37.84 -0.70 -33.32
C GLY A 670 -37.88 -1.41 -34.66
#